data_AF-A0A950B5Z8-F1
#
_entry.id   AF-A0A950B5Z8-F1
#
_cell.length_a   1.000
_cell.length_b   1.000
_cell.length_c   1.000
_cell.angle_alpha   90.00
_cell.angle_beta   90.00
_cell.angle_gamma   90.00
#
_symmetry.space_group_name_H-M   'P 1'
#
loop_
_entity.id
_entity.type
_entity.pdbx_description
1 polymer ?
#
loop_
_entity_poly.entity_id
_entity_poly.type
_entity_poly.pdbx_seq_one_letter_code
_entity_poly.pdbx_strand_id
1 'polypeptide(L)'
;MNVVLTLMAIAVLALCLLVWLLSRLRDGFRAASVQTPPQTETPAEPLASLLPAYRKMSSNAEPAAEKADEGGKDVNFRAQGERGMGGPVYGDVLCADGVYLPHVWERDMHTSFDGRWLRTGFYQSETAHLVDRKSRRSWSIDAAEGEALDALHWRMPRWSGETVNESGIADDAHVIMSDASFEAWLGENLSQSAQPLVQVCDLWIPYDSIPAEAARPMPVLPQPTQPTPVPALGLRRHWPASLRKLRHPMDPLCNPHWQLMLGEAPQPWLVDENHGLVWRADAQAFALYACSSQEDSSQASLRLAVWSMERGWQQWPELLPEDRKPWALGLFSPHDEASTQGPQLSWSDELVLQRVELDTPQTERLHDGTSLSCAMSEVEVCAGHRADGLPLIKPSLHVAFDWLRDPAQPALWRAQSDALKGQRLIWTLAKPAREESGETAAYNLQWGERHLPGTWALEHLLVQGRWAILMPHGRAPIRGGSGSLQVWDGERLQAVDLPWPVVRLSAVPAPRGGMAARVRVMALTASLADKDWDPATASWRWPLQSVSASHLARPDWRPLYSERELAPDAQGRWQLLPRWRSVRQIQHPCADGDYVWRDEVRGDTLWWWGGVHEGVNNYWQQNSPRIDGVAMTRSGTAFCGVGPCACPHPSGEGWAMLELQQSRYGELGLWHLHWLNPVEKEVRTLELRARMPVLQAWDAQGLHWQDLPAPDADAVDGGTPATESKPRQLIVPQAWQRAAVEQLRQGMNGLWLRKQDLRYAETLLGQDDCPWKS
;
A
#
# COMPACT_ATOMS: atom_id res chain seq x y z
N MET A 1 -63.36 15.78 24.60
CA MET A 1 -62.87 14.41 24.85
C MET A 1 -62.96 13.52 23.60
N ASN A 2 -64.08 13.52 22.87
CA ASN A 2 -64.23 12.70 21.64
C ASN A 2 -63.21 13.03 20.53
N VAL A 3 -62.88 14.30 20.28
CA VAL A 3 -61.94 14.70 19.21
C VAL A 3 -60.50 14.19 19.45
N VAL A 4 -60.05 14.17 20.71
CA VAL A 4 -58.70 13.67 21.07
C VAL A 4 -58.63 12.15 20.90
N LEU A 5 -59.70 11.44 21.22
CA LEU A 5 -59.81 10.00 20.95
C LEU A 5 -59.84 9.69 19.45
N THR A 6 -60.47 10.54 18.64
CA THR A 6 -60.45 10.38 17.17
C THR A 6 -59.05 10.59 16.60
N LEU A 7 -58.33 11.61 17.06
CA LEU A 7 -56.95 11.88 16.60
C LEU A 7 -55.97 10.77 17.03
N MET A 8 -56.11 10.24 18.24
CA MET A 8 -55.34 9.07 18.70
C MET A 8 -55.64 7.82 17.86
N ALA A 9 -56.91 7.57 17.54
CA ALA A 9 -57.30 6.45 16.69
C ALA A 9 -56.71 6.57 15.26
N ILE A 10 -56.71 7.78 14.70
CA ILE A 10 -56.10 8.06 13.38
C ILE A 10 -54.59 7.86 13.42
N ALA A 11 -53.90 8.33 14.47
CA ALA A 11 -52.46 8.17 14.62
C ALA A 11 -52.06 6.69 14.76
N VAL A 12 -52.82 5.89 15.51
CA VAL A 12 -52.61 4.45 15.64
C VAL A 12 -52.85 3.73 14.31
N LEU A 13 -53.92 4.09 13.59
CA LEU A 13 -54.19 3.54 12.25
C LEU A 13 -53.06 3.86 11.27
N ALA A 14 -52.54 5.08 11.26
CA ALA A 14 -51.42 5.47 10.41
C ALA A 14 -50.14 4.69 10.75
N LEU A 15 -49.86 4.46 12.04
CA LEU A 15 -48.73 3.66 12.49
C LEU A 15 -48.86 2.19 12.06
N CYS A 16 -50.06 1.61 12.19
CA CYS A 16 -50.33 0.24 11.73
C CYS A 16 -50.18 0.09 10.21
N LEU A 17 -50.62 1.10 9.44
CA LEU A 17 -50.48 1.13 7.99
C LEU A 17 -49.00 1.23 7.56
N LEU A 18 -48.21 2.03 8.27
CA LEU A 18 -46.76 2.15 8.07
C LEU A 18 -46.04 0.83 8.34
N VAL A 19 -46.36 0.16 9.45
CA VAL A 19 -45.78 -1.16 9.80
C VAL A 19 -46.17 -2.22 8.78
N TRP A 20 -47.42 -2.20 8.29
CA TRP A 20 -47.89 -3.11 7.24
C TRP A 20 -47.22 -2.87 5.87
N LEU A 21 -46.97 -1.61 5.51
CA LEU A 21 -46.20 -1.25 4.30
C LEU A 21 -44.74 -1.71 4.41
N LEU A 22 -44.12 -1.53 5.57
CA LEU A 22 -42.76 -1.99 5.83
C LEU A 22 -42.64 -3.52 5.83
N SER A 23 -43.65 -4.26 6.30
CA SER A 23 -43.65 -5.72 6.20
C SER A 23 -43.80 -6.20 4.75
N ARG A 24 -44.66 -5.55 3.95
CA ARG A 24 -44.81 -5.83 2.51
C ARG A 24 -43.53 -5.55 1.71
N LEU A 25 -42.80 -4.49 2.04
CA LEU A 25 -41.50 -4.20 1.43
C LEU A 25 -40.43 -5.22 1.82
N ARG A 26 -40.50 -5.78 3.02
CA ARG A 26 -39.58 -6.82 3.51
C ARG A 26 -39.84 -8.20 2.89
N ASP A 27 -41.09 -8.52 2.57
CA ASP A 27 -41.48 -9.76 1.91
C ASP A 27 -41.17 -9.76 0.40
N GLY A 28 -41.13 -8.59 -0.24
CA GLY A 28 -40.72 -8.43 -1.65
C GLY A 28 -39.24 -8.74 -1.93
N PHE A 29 -38.39 -8.73 -0.90
CA PHE A 29 -36.95 -9.03 -1.02
C PHE A 29 -36.59 -10.50 -0.70
N ARG A 30 -37.57 -11.37 -0.38
CA ARG A 30 -37.33 -12.77 0.01
C ARG A 30 -37.87 -13.83 -0.96
N ALA A 31 -38.47 -13.44 -2.08
CA ALA A 31 -39.00 -14.38 -3.08
C ALA A 31 -38.05 -14.58 -4.28
N ALA A 32 -36.91 -15.23 -4.05
CA ALA A 32 -36.15 -15.93 -5.09
C ALA A 32 -35.19 -16.97 -4.48
N SER A 33 -35.73 -17.93 -3.72
CA SER A 33 -35.03 -19.20 -3.47
C SER A 33 -36.03 -20.34 -3.65
N VAL A 34 -35.87 -21.06 -4.76
CA VAL A 34 -36.67 -22.21 -5.16
C VAL A 34 -36.46 -23.36 -4.16
N GLN A 35 -37.57 -23.95 -3.72
CA GLN A 35 -37.62 -25.16 -2.90
C GLN A 35 -37.29 -26.41 -3.74
N THR A 36 -36.54 -27.36 -3.18
CA THR A 36 -36.40 -28.73 -3.69
C THR A 36 -37.00 -29.71 -2.67
N PRO A 37 -37.74 -30.77 -3.06
CA PRO A 37 -38.45 -31.66 -2.14
C PRO A 37 -37.57 -32.79 -1.57
N PRO A 38 -38.01 -33.52 -0.52
CA PRO A 38 -37.14 -34.34 0.32
C PRO A 38 -37.08 -35.81 -0.14
N GLN A 39 -35.90 -36.43 -0.11
CA GLN A 39 -35.75 -37.90 -0.03
C GLN A 39 -34.49 -38.33 0.77
N THR A 40 -34.77 -39.01 1.88
CA THR A 40 -34.21 -40.27 2.43
C THR A 40 -32.70 -40.60 2.38
N GLU A 41 -32.20 -41.01 3.56
CA GLU A 41 -30.84 -41.44 3.95
C GLU A 41 -30.29 -42.70 3.23
N THR A 42 -29.01 -42.71 2.79
CA THR A 42 -27.89 -43.67 3.11
C THR A 42 -26.58 -43.34 2.30
N PRO A 43 -25.36 -43.89 2.57
CA PRO A 43 -24.13 -43.08 2.80
C PRO A 43 -22.96 -43.24 1.79
N ALA A 44 -21.96 -42.34 1.96
CA ALA A 44 -20.51 -42.44 1.67
C ALA A 44 -19.89 -41.84 0.36
N GLU A 45 -18.99 -40.84 0.58
CA GLU A 45 -17.82 -40.34 -0.20
C GLU A 45 -17.97 -39.64 -1.58
N PRO A 46 -17.00 -38.79 -1.99
CA PRO A 46 -16.59 -37.51 -1.39
C PRO A 46 -16.84 -36.34 -2.37
N LEU A 47 -17.51 -35.28 -1.91
CA LEU A 47 -17.81 -34.11 -2.75
C LEU A 47 -16.61 -33.16 -2.85
N ALA A 48 -15.86 -33.30 -3.94
CA ALA A 48 -15.15 -32.19 -4.56
C ALA A 48 -16.19 -31.24 -5.17
N SER A 49 -16.54 -30.17 -4.45
CA SER A 49 -17.11 -28.91 -4.94
C SER A 49 -17.81 -28.23 -3.77
N LEU A 50 -17.31 -27.05 -3.39
CA LEU A 50 -18.04 -25.89 -2.86
C LEU A 50 -17.04 -24.94 -2.19
N LEU A 51 -16.41 -24.08 -3.00
CA LEU A 51 -15.86 -22.80 -2.56
C LEU A 51 -16.33 -21.73 -3.56
N PRO A 52 -17.25 -20.85 -3.16
CA PRO A 52 -17.35 -19.54 -3.78
C PRO A 52 -16.98 -18.44 -2.79
N ALA A 53 -16.40 -17.38 -3.36
CA ALA A 53 -16.28 -16.04 -2.80
C ALA A 53 -15.24 -15.84 -1.68
N TYR A 54 -14.00 -15.54 -2.06
CA TYR A 54 -13.24 -14.39 -1.53
C TYR A 54 -12.01 -14.16 -2.43
N ARG A 55 -12.27 -13.57 -3.60
CA ARG A 55 -11.22 -13.01 -4.47
C ARG A 55 -11.82 -11.84 -5.23
N LYS A 56 -12.03 -10.71 -4.55
CA LYS A 56 -12.29 -9.39 -5.17
C LYS A 56 -12.25 -8.30 -4.11
N MET A 57 -11.06 -7.73 -3.92
CA MET A 57 -10.87 -6.33 -3.52
C MET A 57 -9.50 -5.88 -4.00
N SER A 58 -9.34 -5.87 -5.33
CA SER A 58 -8.47 -4.96 -6.08
C SER A 58 -8.76 -5.20 -7.55
N SER A 59 -9.73 -4.47 -8.06
CA SER A 59 -9.90 -4.19 -9.49
C SER A 59 -10.97 -3.12 -9.56
N ASN A 60 -10.63 -1.93 -10.05
CA ASN A 60 -11.65 -1.13 -10.72
C ASN A 60 -12.33 -2.08 -11.71
N ALA A 61 -13.62 -2.35 -11.49
CA ALA A 61 -14.38 -3.18 -12.40
C ALA A 61 -14.56 -2.37 -13.68
N GLU A 62 -13.63 -2.57 -14.62
CA GLU A 62 -13.87 -2.25 -16.02
C GLU A 62 -15.17 -2.93 -16.46
N PRO A 63 -15.98 -2.28 -17.32
CA PRO A 63 -17.23 -2.85 -17.78
C PRO A 63 -16.94 -4.22 -18.40
N ALA A 64 -17.72 -5.21 -17.99
CA ALA A 64 -17.65 -6.56 -18.54
C ALA A 64 -17.72 -6.47 -20.06
N ALA A 65 -16.62 -6.82 -20.74
CA ALA A 65 -16.63 -7.02 -22.18
C ALA A 65 -17.73 -8.04 -22.47
N GLU A 66 -18.73 -7.62 -23.26
CA GLU A 66 -19.71 -8.52 -23.83
C GLU A 66 -18.96 -9.71 -24.42
N LYS A 67 -19.34 -10.92 -24.02
CA LYS A 67 -19.00 -12.13 -24.77
C LYS A 67 -19.71 -12.03 -26.11
N ALA A 68 -19.11 -11.30 -27.03
CA ALA A 68 -19.47 -11.32 -28.43
C ALA A 68 -19.09 -12.70 -28.98
N ASP A 69 -20.05 -13.30 -29.66
CA ASP A 69 -19.94 -14.54 -30.41
C ASP A 69 -18.73 -14.47 -31.36
N GLU A 70 -17.59 -15.10 -31.00
CA GLU A 70 -16.32 -15.02 -31.75
C GLU A 70 -16.35 -15.83 -33.07
N GLY A 71 -17.44 -16.54 -33.35
CA GLY A 71 -17.60 -17.37 -34.54
C GLY A 71 -18.05 -16.59 -35.78
N GLY A 72 -17.19 -15.76 -36.38
CA GLY A 72 -17.48 -15.30 -37.76
C GLY A 72 -16.78 -14.06 -38.32
N LYS A 73 -15.97 -13.32 -37.54
CA LYS A 73 -15.30 -12.10 -38.03
C LYS A 73 -13.89 -12.39 -38.55
N ASP A 74 -13.57 -11.90 -39.75
CA ASP A 74 -12.24 -12.04 -40.39
C ASP A 74 -11.15 -11.16 -39.72
N VAL A 75 -11.56 -10.04 -39.13
CA VAL A 75 -10.71 -9.11 -38.37
C VAL A 75 -11.39 -8.78 -37.02
N ASN A 76 -10.69 -9.02 -35.91
CA ASN A 76 -11.19 -8.76 -34.56
C ASN A 76 -10.37 -7.66 -33.87
N PHE A 77 -11.04 -6.60 -33.40
CA PHE A 77 -10.44 -5.66 -32.45
C PHE A 77 -10.59 -6.18 -31.02
N ARG A 78 -9.51 -6.17 -30.27
CA ARG A 78 -9.47 -6.51 -28.85
C ARG A 78 -9.17 -5.24 -28.07
N ALA A 79 -10.21 -4.56 -27.62
CA ALA A 79 -10.07 -3.33 -26.83
C ALA A 79 -9.28 -3.61 -25.54
N GLN A 80 -8.27 -2.76 -25.27
CA GLN A 80 -7.42 -2.83 -24.08
C GLN A 80 -7.67 -1.64 -23.14
N GLY A 81 -8.13 -0.49 -23.65
CA GLY A 81 -8.47 0.67 -22.83
C GLY A 81 -8.88 1.89 -23.64
N GLU A 82 -9.14 3.01 -22.96
CA GLU A 82 -9.50 4.28 -23.57
C GLU A 82 -8.62 5.43 -23.06
N ARG A 83 -8.42 6.46 -23.89
CA ARG A 83 -7.66 7.65 -23.48
C ARG A 83 -8.52 8.64 -22.69
N GLY A 84 -8.39 8.63 -21.37
CA GLY A 84 -9.24 9.45 -20.50
C GLY A 84 -10.69 8.98 -20.53
N MET A 85 -11.56 9.56 -19.70
CA MET A 85 -12.95 9.11 -19.65
C MET A 85 -13.70 9.46 -20.93
N GLY A 86 -14.07 8.45 -21.73
CA GLY A 86 -14.81 8.59 -22.99
C GLY A 86 -13.98 9.01 -24.22
N GLY A 87 -12.66 8.86 -24.19
CA GLY A 87 -11.78 9.11 -25.33
C GLY A 87 -11.76 7.98 -26.37
N PRO A 88 -10.88 8.06 -27.40
CA PRO A 88 -10.70 6.98 -28.35
C PRO A 88 -10.20 5.71 -27.64
N VAL A 89 -10.68 4.55 -28.10
CA VAL A 89 -10.29 3.23 -27.60
C VAL A 89 -9.03 2.77 -28.34
N TYR A 90 -8.09 2.18 -27.61
CA TYR A 90 -6.95 1.47 -28.18
C TYR A 90 -7.02 0.00 -27.81
N GLY A 91 -6.41 -0.83 -28.64
CA GLY A 91 -6.45 -2.27 -28.49
C GLY A 91 -5.55 -2.96 -29.49
N ASP A 92 -5.79 -4.25 -29.71
CA ASP A 92 -5.03 -5.03 -30.68
C ASP A 92 -5.94 -5.51 -31.81
N VAL A 93 -5.39 -5.62 -33.02
CA VAL A 93 -6.09 -6.21 -34.16
C VAL A 93 -5.58 -7.63 -34.35
N LEU A 94 -6.50 -8.61 -34.34
CA LEU A 94 -6.21 -10.00 -34.64
C LEU A 94 -7.07 -10.49 -35.81
N CYS A 95 -6.41 -10.90 -36.90
CA CYS A 95 -7.08 -11.49 -38.07
C CYS A 95 -7.22 -13.01 -37.94
N ALA A 96 -8.22 -13.57 -38.63
CA ALA A 96 -8.47 -15.02 -38.68
C ALA A 96 -7.26 -15.82 -39.22
N ASP A 97 -6.47 -15.19 -40.10
CA ASP A 97 -5.25 -15.77 -40.66
C ASP A 97 -4.01 -15.61 -39.76
N GLY A 98 -4.12 -14.92 -38.62
CA GLY A 98 -3.06 -14.68 -37.64
C GLY A 98 -2.21 -13.45 -37.82
N VAL A 99 -2.50 -12.58 -38.79
CA VAL A 99 -1.92 -11.23 -38.73
C VAL A 99 -2.36 -10.57 -37.43
N TYR A 100 -1.39 -10.06 -36.68
CA TYR A 100 -1.62 -9.39 -35.40
C TYR A 100 -0.89 -8.04 -35.37
N LEU A 101 -1.64 -7.01 -35.00
CA LEU A 101 -1.14 -5.64 -34.87
C LEU A 101 -1.41 -5.17 -33.44
N PRO A 102 -0.37 -5.02 -32.60
CA PRO A 102 -0.54 -4.53 -31.24
C PRO A 102 -0.79 -3.02 -31.21
N HIS A 103 -1.47 -2.55 -30.15
CA HIS A 103 -1.54 -1.13 -29.78
C HIS A 103 -2.07 -0.19 -30.88
N VAL A 104 -3.14 -0.63 -31.55
CA VAL A 104 -3.84 0.11 -32.59
C VAL A 104 -4.98 0.94 -31.98
N TRP A 105 -5.12 2.18 -32.45
CA TRP A 105 -6.26 3.04 -32.13
C TRP A 105 -7.45 2.69 -33.03
N GLU A 106 -8.61 2.43 -32.43
CA GLU A 106 -9.80 1.97 -33.16
C GLU A 106 -10.24 2.95 -34.24
N ARG A 107 -10.15 4.26 -33.94
CA ARG A 107 -10.65 5.34 -34.81
C ARG A 107 -9.83 5.54 -36.09
N ASP A 108 -8.58 5.13 -36.10
CA ASP A 108 -7.61 5.50 -37.14
C ASP A 108 -7.04 4.25 -37.85
N MET A 109 -7.65 3.09 -37.62
CA MET A 109 -7.37 1.86 -38.36
C MET A 109 -8.14 1.86 -39.68
N HIS A 110 -7.57 1.31 -40.76
CA HIS A 110 -8.21 1.19 -42.08
C HIS A 110 -8.01 -0.20 -42.67
N THR A 111 -8.95 -0.64 -43.51
CA THR A 111 -8.89 -1.92 -44.22
C THR A 111 -9.26 -1.76 -45.70
N SER A 112 -8.65 -2.56 -46.59
CA SER A 112 -9.11 -2.66 -47.99
C SER A 112 -10.49 -3.32 -48.10
N PHE A 113 -11.15 -3.19 -49.25
CA PHE A 113 -12.48 -3.75 -49.50
C PHE A 113 -12.54 -5.28 -49.42
N ASP A 114 -11.47 -5.95 -49.82
CA ASP A 114 -11.30 -7.40 -49.74
C ASP A 114 -10.74 -7.87 -48.39
N GLY A 115 -10.50 -6.94 -47.45
CA GLY A 115 -9.95 -7.22 -46.12
C GLY A 115 -8.47 -7.63 -46.11
N ARG A 116 -7.82 -7.72 -47.27
CA ARG A 116 -6.42 -8.16 -47.41
C ARG A 116 -5.43 -7.19 -46.78
N TRP A 117 -5.64 -5.89 -46.96
CA TRP A 117 -4.71 -4.87 -46.53
C TRP A 117 -5.22 -4.17 -45.28
N LEU A 118 -4.30 -3.94 -44.36
CA LEU A 118 -4.56 -3.29 -43.07
C LEU A 118 -3.62 -2.09 -42.94
N ARG A 119 -4.13 -0.94 -42.49
CA ARG A 119 -3.32 0.25 -42.23
C ARG A 119 -3.64 0.77 -40.84
N THR A 120 -2.62 0.92 -40.00
CA THR A 120 -2.78 1.53 -38.67
C THR A 120 -2.78 3.06 -38.75
N GLY A 121 -3.18 3.72 -37.66
CA GLY A 121 -3.21 5.18 -37.55
C GLY A 121 -1.92 5.82 -37.04
N PHE A 122 -1.87 7.16 -37.08
CA PHE A 122 -0.73 7.99 -36.65
C PHE A 122 -0.94 8.66 -35.28
N TYR A 123 -2.00 8.33 -34.55
CA TYR A 123 -2.47 9.12 -33.38
C TYR A 123 -1.41 9.39 -32.30
N GLN A 124 -0.48 8.46 -32.05
CA GLN A 124 0.64 8.61 -31.10
C GLN A 124 1.98 8.21 -31.69
N SER A 125 2.07 8.11 -33.01
CA SER A 125 3.25 7.64 -33.72
C SER A 125 3.42 8.44 -35.01
N GLU A 126 4.64 8.87 -35.29
CA GLU A 126 4.98 9.51 -36.57
C GLU A 126 4.93 8.52 -37.74
N THR A 127 4.88 7.22 -37.43
CA THR A 127 4.84 6.12 -38.40
C THR A 127 3.62 5.23 -38.19
N ALA A 128 3.01 4.76 -39.28
CA ALA A 128 1.97 3.75 -39.28
C ALA A 128 2.45 2.48 -40.01
N HIS A 129 1.78 1.35 -39.77
CA HIS A 129 2.01 0.11 -40.50
C HIS A 129 0.95 -0.07 -41.57
N LEU A 130 1.41 -0.24 -42.81
CA LEU A 130 0.64 -0.84 -43.90
C LEU A 130 0.99 -2.33 -43.96
N VAL A 131 0.00 -3.23 -43.97
CA VAL A 131 0.21 -4.68 -43.92
C VAL A 131 -0.58 -5.39 -45.01
N ASP A 132 0.12 -6.20 -45.80
CA ASP A 132 -0.46 -7.16 -46.73
C ASP A 132 -0.60 -8.54 -46.07
N ARG A 133 -1.83 -8.94 -45.74
CA ARG A 133 -2.11 -10.24 -45.14
C ARG A 133 -1.81 -11.42 -46.07
N LYS A 134 -1.97 -11.24 -47.39
CA LYS A 134 -1.78 -12.31 -48.40
C LYS A 134 -0.30 -12.62 -48.61
N SER A 135 0.53 -11.59 -48.74
CA SER A 135 1.98 -11.76 -48.96
C SER A 135 2.81 -11.72 -47.68
N ARG A 136 2.19 -11.48 -46.52
CA ARG A 136 2.83 -11.39 -45.18
C ARG A 136 3.96 -10.38 -45.18
N ARG A 137 3.69 -9.18 -45.69
CA ARG A 137 4.63 -8.05 -45.70
C ARG A 137 4.03 -6.85 -45.01
N SER A 138 4.88 -6.02 -44.43
CA SER A 138 4.54 -4.72 -43.84
C SER A 138 5.44 -3.62 -44.37
N TRP A 139 4.92 -2.41 -44.40
CA TRP A 139 5.65 -1.17 -44.66
C TRP A 139 5.42 -0.25 -43.48
N SER A 140 6.48 0.40 -43.00
CA SER A 140 6.33 1.53 -42.10
C SER A 140 6.27 2.79 -42.96
N ILE A 141 5.17 3.50 -42.84
CA ILE A 141 4.83 4.67 -43.67
C ILE A 141 4.70 5.91 -42.79
N ASP A 142 5.05 7.08 -43.32
CA ASP A 142 4.84 8.37 -42.65
C ASP A 142 3.43 8.95 -42.92
N ALA A 143 3.10 10.05 -42.25
CA ALA A 143 1.79 10.68 -42.38
C ALA A 143 1.47 11.13 -43.82
N ALA A 144 2.45 11.62 -44.59
CA ALA A 144 2.24 12.09 -45.95
C ALA A 144 2.02 10.92 -46.92
N GLU A 145 2.78 9.84 -46.76
CA GLU A 145 2.58 8.57 -47.46
C GLU A 145 1.22 7.95 -47.10
N GLY A 146 0.80 8.06 -45.85
CA GLY A 146 -0.52 7.66 -45.36
C GLY A 146 -1.66 8.46 -46.02
N GLU A 147 -1.53 9.78 -46.13
CA GLU A 147 -2.50 10.63 -46.83
C GLU A 147 -2.59 10.29 -48.33
N ALA A 148 -1.44 10.06 -48.98
CA ALA A 148 -1.39 9.62 -50.38
C ALA A 148 -2.06 8.26 -50.58
N LEU A 149 -1.88 7.35 -49.60
CA LEU A 149 -2.51 6.05 -49.57
C LEU A 149 -4.02 6.13 -49.31
N ASP A 150 -4.47 7.00 -48.40
CA ASP A 150 -5.89 7.21 -48.10
C ASP A 150 -6.64 7.82 -49.30
N ALA A 151 -5.95 8.62 -50.14
CA ALA A 151 -6.46 9.06 -51.43
C ALA A 151 -6.66 7.91 -52.43
N LEU A 152 -6.01 6.76 -52.21
CA LEU A 152 -6.11 5.52 -52.98
C LEU A 152 -6.93 4.46 -52.23
N HIS A 153 -8.22 4.73 -52.07
CA HIS A 153 -9.24 3.72 -51.77
C HIS A 153 -9.00 2.83 -50.52
N TRP A 154 -9.41 3.32 -49.34
CA TRP A 154 -9.42 2.57 -48.08
C TRP A 154 -10.74 2.77 -47.32
N ARG A 155 -11.32 1.71 -46.72
CA ARG A 155 -12.46 1.81 -45.80
C ARG A 155 -11.99 2.08 -44.36
N MET A 156 -12.83 2.72 -43.54
CA MET A 156 -12.80 2.52 -42.09
C MET A 156 -13.30 1.09 -41.76
N PRO A 157 -12.68 0.37 -40.81
CA PRO A 157 -13.15 -0.94 -40.37
C PRO A 157 -14.55 -0.81 -39.77
N ARG A 158 -15.51 -1.58 -40.30
CA ARG A 158 -16.84 -1.72 -39.70
C ARG A 158 -16.77 -2.80 -38.63
N TRP A 159 -16.72 -2.42 -37.35
CA TRP A 159 -16.57 -3.33 -36.22
C TRP A 159 -17.83 -4.14 -35.87
N SER A 160 -19.00 -3.73 -36.38
CA SER A 160 -20.29 -4.38 -36.20
C SER A 160 -20.98 -4.61 -37.55
N GLY A 161 -21.72 -5.71 -37.68
CA GLY A 161 -22.52 -6.06 -38.86
C GLY A 161 -23.74 -5.15 -39.08
N GLU A 162 -23.60 -3.84 -38.92
CA GLU A 162 -24.64 -2.87 -39.24
C GLU A 162 -24.75 -2.71 -40.76
N THR A 163 -25.88 -3.20 -41.26
CA THR A 163 -26.37 -3.00 -42.61
C THR A 163 -26.70 -1.54 -42.84
N VAL A 164 -26.14 -0.98 -43.93
CA VAL A 164 -26.62 0.21 -44.66
C VAL A 164 -26.63 1.52 -43.87
N ASN A 165 -25.70 2.44 -44.20
CA ASN A 165 -25.90 3.85 -43.88
C ASN A 165 -27.10 4.37 -44.67
N GLU A 166 -28.11 4.89 -43.98
CA GLU A 166 -29.27 5.60 -44.54
C GLU A 166 -28.91 6.97 -45.18
N SER A 167 -27.62 7.30 -45.30
CA SER A 167 -27.13 8.50 -45.99
C SER A 167 -26.25 8.09 -47.18
N GLY A 168 -26.92 7.77 -48.29
CA GLY A 168 -26.28 7.42 -49.56
C GLY A 168 -25.46 8.56 -50.15
N ILE A 169 -24.19 8.68 -49.75
CA ILE A 169 -23.19 9.49 -50.43
C ILE A 169 -21.97 8.61 -50.73
N ALA A 170 -21.86 8.29 -52.03
CA ALA A 170 -20.73 7.79 -52.82
C ALA A 170 -20.21 6.36 -52.57
N ASP A 171 -20.76 5.39 -53.32
CA ASP A 171 -20.19 4.04 -53.52
C ASP A 171 -19.83 3.75 -55.01
N ASP A 172 -19.85 4.75 -55.92
CA ASP A 172 -19.95 4.48 -57.38
C ASP A 172 -18.91 5.15 -58.32
N ALA A 173 -17.64 5.36 -57.91
CA ALA A 173 -16.63 5.85 -58.88
C ALA A 173 -15.16 5.52 -58.56
N HIS A 174 -14.83 4.36 -57.98
CA HIS A 174 -13.44 4.05 -57.60
C HIS A 174 -12.90 2.79 -58.31
N VAL A 175 -11.76 2.95 -58.99
CA VAL A 175 -11.10 1.91 -59.79
C VAL A 175 -10.39 0.94 -58.85
N ILE A 176 -10.83 -0.32 -58.84
CA ILE A 176 -10.12 -1.41 -58.15
C ILE A 176 -8.79 -1.64 -58.89
N MET A 177 -7.67 -1.28 -58.27
CA MET A 177 -6.34 -1.57 -58.81
C MET A 177 -6.08 -3.09 -58.77
N SER A 178 -5.42 -3.62 -59.80
CA SER A 178 -4.94 -5.01 -59.75
C SER A 178 -3.81 -5.16 -58.73
N ASP A 179 -3.60 -6.36 -58.18
CA ASP A 179 -2.48 -6.68 -57.28
C ASP A 179 -1.14 -6.15 -57.82
N ALA A 180 -0.88 -6.35 -59.11
CA ALA A 180 0.36 -5.91 -59.76
C ALA A 180 0.46 -4.39 -59.90
N SER A 181 -0.66 -3.72 -60.18
CA SER A 181 -0.72 -2.25 -60.26
C SER A 181 -0.53 -1.61 -58.89
N PHE A 182 -1.06 -2.22 -57.83
CA PHE A 182 -0.92 -1.72 -56.47
C PHE A 182 0.50 -1.92 -55.94
N GLU A 183 1.14 -3.08 -56.19
CA GLU A 183 2.55 -3.29 -55.88
C GLU A 183 3.47 -2.30 -56.61
N ALA A 184 3.21 -2.02 -57.89
CA ALA A 184 3.97 -1.01 -58.63
C ALA A 184 3.81 0.38 -58.01
N TRP A 185 2.58 0.75 -57.61
CA TRP A 185 2.32 2.00 -56.92
C TRP A 185 3.06 2.08 -55.58
N LEU A 186 3.04 1.02 -54.77
CA LEU A 186 3.77 0.97 -53.50
C LEU A 186 5.28 1.19 -53.71
N GLY A 187 5.86 0.60 -54.77
CA GLY A 187 7.27 0.78 -55.11
C GLY A 187 7.63 2.19 -55.60
N GLU A 188 6.68 2.95 -56.14
CA GLU A 188 6.87 4.32 -56.62
C GLU A 188 6.60 5.38 -55.54
N ASN A 189 5.74 5.09 -54.56
CA ASN A 189 5.19 6.10 -53.65
C ASN A 189 5.58 5.90 -52.17
N LEU A 190 6.09 4.73 -51.78
CA LEU A 190 6.58 4.50 -50.42
C LEU A 190 8.12 4.58 -50.39
N SER A 191 8.64 5.31 -49.40
CA SER A 191 10.07 5.48 -49.17
C SER A 191 10.75 4.24 -48.59
N GLN A 192 10.03 3.48 -47.75
CA GLN A 192 10.54 2.27 -47.13
C GLN A 192 10.21 1.02 -47.93
N SER A 193 11.18 0.10 -48.02
CA SER A 193 10.96 -1.21 -48.62
C SER A 193 10.08 -2.10 -47.74
N ALA A 194 9.27 -2.94 -48.37
CA ALA A 194 8.48 -3.96 -47.69
C ALA A 194 9.36 -4.86 -46.80
N GLN A 195 8.97 -5.06 -45.55
CA GLN A 195 9.57 -6.02 -44.63
C GLN A 195 8.67 -7.24 -44.49
N PRO A 196 9.22 -8.46 -44.38
CA PRO A 196 8.41 -9.63 -44.06
C PRO A 196 7.85 -9.53 -42.64
N LEU A 197 6.60 -9.94 -42.46
CA LEU A 197 6.05 -10.15 -41.12
C LEU A 197 6.83 -11.28 -40.44
N VAL A 198 7.12 -11.11 -39.17
CA VAL A 198 7.80 -12.10 -38.34
C VAL A 198 6.77 -13.13 -37.89
N GLN A 199 7.03 -14.41 -38.21
CA GLN A 199 6.23 -15.50 -37.69
C GLN A 199 6.67 -15.84 -36.26
N VAL A 200 5.75 -15.72 -35.30
CA VAL A 200 5.94 -16.18 -33.93
C VAL A 200 4.81 -17.13 -33.60
N CYS A 201 5.13 -18.42 -33.41
CA CYS A 201 4.13 -19.47 -33.24
C CYS A 201 3.09 -19.44 -34.37
N ASP A 202 1.85 -19.07 -34.05
CA ASP A 202 0.73 -18.93 -34.97
C ASP A 202 0.42 -17.46 -35.34
N LEU A 203 1.21 -16.48 -34.91
CA LEU A 203 1.04 -15.07 -35.27
C LEU A 203 2.02 -14.62 -36.36
N TRP A 204 1.60 -13.58 -37.08
CA TRP A 204 2.40 -12.83 -38.04
C TRP A 204 2.37 -11.35 -37.65
N ILE A 205 3.52 -10.82 -37.24
CA ILE A 205 3.63 -9.52 -36.56
C ILE A 205 4.63 -8.64 -37.33
N PRO A 206 4.41 -7.32 -37.47
CA PRO A 206 5.42 -6.40 -37.99
C PRO A 206 6.74 -6.52 -37.20
N TYR A 207 7.88 -6.44 -37.89
CA TYR A 207 9.20 -6.70 -37.29
C TYR A 207 9.52 -5.75 -36.12
N ASP A 208 9.21 -4.47 -36.27
CA ASP A 208 9.39 -3.42 -35.27
C ASP A 208 8.38 -3.50 -34.11
N SER A 209 7.30 -4.25 -34.27
CA SER A 209 6.36 -4.59 -33.19
C SER A 209 6.82 -5.78 -32.34
N ILE A 210 7.92 -6.46 -32.69
CA ILE A 210 8.49 -7.53 -31.87
C ILE A 210 9.30 -6.89 -30.73
N PRO A 211 8.95 -7.15 -29.46
CA PRO A 211 9.70 -6.61 -28.32
C PRO A 211 11.12 -7.18 -28.30
N ALA A 212 12.10 -6.38 -27.85
CA ALA A 212 13.49 -6.81 -27.73
C ALA A 212 13.63 -8.04 -26.81
N GLU A 213 12.73 -8.17 -25.85
CA GLU A 213 12.55 -9.29 -24.92
C GLU A 213 12.35 -10.64 -25.61
N ALA A 214 11.78 -10.66 -26.81
CA ALA A 214 11.59 -11.88 -27.58
C ALA A 214 12.92 -12.55 -27.95
N ALA A 215 13.97 -11.75 -28.15
CA ALA A 215 15.32 -12.20 -28.48
C ALA A 215 16.21 -12.44 -27.25
N ARG A 216 15.67 -12.33 -26.02
CA ARG A 216 16.46 -12.55 -24.81
C ARG A 216 17.09 -13.94 -24.80
N PRO A 217 18.40 -14.03 -24.47
CA PRO A 217 19.07 -15.31 -24.38
C PRO A 217 18.48 -16.16 -23.25
N MET A 218 18.65 -17.47 -23.38
CA MET A 218 18.26 -18.42 -22.35
C MET A 218 19.01 -18.14 -21.04
N PRO A 219 18.32 -18.11 -19.88
CA PRO A 219 18.99 -17.92 -18.61
C PRO A 219 19.88 -19.12 -18.30
N VAL A 220 21.00 -18.83 -17.61
CA VAL A 220 21.94 -19.87 -17.18
C VAL A 220 21.47 -20.41 -15.84
N LEU A 221 21.13 -21.70 -15.80
CA LEU A 221 20.83 -22.39 -14.55
C LEU A 221 22.14 -22.73 -13.82
N PRO A 222 22.22 -22.50 -12.50
CA PRO A 222 23.35 -22.97 -11.72
C PRO A 222 23.42 -24.51 -11.78
N GLN A 223 24.63 -25.01 -12.02
CA GLN A 223 24.93 -26.45 -12.09
C GLN A 223 25.59 -26.90 -10.77
N PRO A 224 25.44 -28.19 -10.41
CA PRO A 224 26.09 -28.72 -9.22
C PRO A 224 27.61 -28.65 -9.35
N THR A 225 28.29 -28.36 -8.25
CA THR A 225 29.75 -28.14 -8.23
C THR A 225 30.56 -29.44 -8.32
N GLN A 226 29.92 -30.60 -8.11
CA GLN A 226 30.56 -31.91 -8.14
C GLN A 226 30.07 -32.72 -9.35
N PRO A 227 30.93 -33.57 -9.95
CA PRO A 227 30.51 -34.47 -11.02
C PRO A 227 29.48 -35.46 -10.48
N THR A 228 28.23 -35.31 -10.90
CA THR A 228 27.10 -36.11 -10.44
C THR A 228 26.59 -37.12 -11.47
N PRO A 229 26.03 -38.26 -11.03
CA PRO A 229 25.29 -39.20 -11.88
C PRO A 229 23.88 -38.69 -12.25
N VAL A 230 23.53 -37.45 -11.91
CA VAL A 230 22.21 -36.85 -12.11
C VAL A 230 22.11 -36.25 -13.52
N PRO A 231 20.96 -36.37 -14.21
CA PRO A 231 20.78 -35.77 -15.53
C PRO A 231 20.99 -34.24 -15.50
N ALA A 232 21.65 -33.70 -16.52
CA ALA A 232 21.94 -32.27 -16.61
C ALA A 232 20.66 -31.43 -16.60
N LEU A 233 20.64 -30.33 -15.85
CA LEU A 233 19.56 -29.35 -15.94
C LEU A 233 19.77 -28.46 -17.15
N GLY A 234 18.73 -28.34 -17.95
CA GLY A 234 18.69 -27.47 -19.12
C GLY A 234 17.40 -26.68 -19.16
N LEU A 235 17.36 -25.73 -20.08
CA LEU A 235 16.16 -24.96 -20.40
C LEU A 235 15.88 -25.06 -21.89
N ARG A 236 14.62 -24.90 -22.26
CA ARG A 236 14.20 -24.73 -23.65
C ARG A 236 13.13 -23.65 -23.69
N ARG A 237 13.18 -22.75 -24.68
CA ARG A 237 12.15 -21.72 -24.83
C ARG A 237 10.77 -22.37 -24.84
N HIS A 238 9.87 -21.91 -23.97
CA HIS A 238 8.49 -22.37 -23.95
C HIS A 238 7.62 -21.44 -24.79
N TRP A 239 6.71 -22.04 -25.54
CA TRP A 239 5.67 -21.34 -26.27
C TRP A 239 4.32 -21.95 -25.93
N PRO A 240 3.31 -21.13 -25.63
CA PRO A 240 1.93 -21.60 -25.53
C PRO A 240 1.49 -22.29 -26.83
N ALA A 241 0.48 -23.16 -26.75
CA ALA A 241 -0.02 -23.89 -27.92
C ALA A 241 -0.54 -22.97 -29.04
N SER A 242 -1.04 -21.79 -28.70
CA SER A 242 -1.49 -20.75 -29.63
C SER A 242 -1.51 -19.40 -28.93
N LEU A 243 -0.81 -18.41 -29.49
CA LEU A 243 -0.81 -17.05 -28.96
C LEU A 243 -2.14 -16.34 -29.27
N ARG A 244 -2.80 -16.70 -30.38
CA ARG A 244 -4.11 -16.15 -30.77
C ARG A 244 -5.19 -16.34 -29.71
N LYS A 245 -5.13 -17.44 -28.95
CA LYS A 245 -6.11 -17.78 -27.92
C LYS A 245 -5.90 -17.03 -26.60
N LEU A 246 -4.76 -16.37 -26.43
CA LEU A 246 -4.47 -15.60 -25.23
C LEU A 246 -5.24 -14.27 -25.26
N ARG A 247 -5.64 -13.80 -24.07
CA ARG A 247 -6.21 -12.45 -23.91
C ARG A 247 -5.22 -11.37 -24.34
N HIS A 248 -3.94 -11.59 -24.03
CA HIS A 248 -2.81 -10.73 -24.39
C HIS A 248 -1.79 -11.55 -25.19
N PRO A 249 -1.87 -11.57 -26.54
CA PRO A 249 -1.02 -12.42 -27.37
C PRO A 249 0.48 -12.11 -27.31
N MET A 250 0.86 -10.88 -26.95
CA MET A 250 2.25 -10.43 -26.84
C MET A 250 2.91 -10.78 -25.50
N ASP A 251 2.16 -11.13 -24.46
CA ASP A 251 2.73 -11.38 -23.12
C ASP A 251 3.89 -12.40 -23.11
N PRO A 252 3.84 -13.53 -23.83
CA PRO A 252 4.95 -14.49 -23.87
C PRO A 252 6.20 -14.01 -24.62
N LEU A 253 6.08 -12.93 -25.40
CA LEU A 253 7.19 -12.26 -26.06
C LEU A 253 7.84 -11.23 -25.13
N CYS A 254 7.03 -10.46 -24.40
CA CYS A 254 7.50 -9.48 -23.42
C CYS A 254 8.08 -10.15 -22.16
N ASN A 255 7.47 -11.25 -21.71
CA ASN A 255 7.84 -12.00 -20.53
C ASN A 255 8.18 -13.45 -20.92
N PRO A 256 9.42 -13.69 -21.37
CA PRO A 256 9.83 -14.99 -21.88
C PRO A 256 9.88 -16.07 -20.79
N HIS A 257 9.15 -17.17 -21.00
CA HIS A 257 9.22 -18.34 -20.13
C HIS A 257 10.03 -19.49 -20.77
N TRP A 258 10.69 -20.27 -19.92
CA TRP A 258 11.57 -21.37 -20.32
C TRP A 258 11.09 -22.67 -19.69
N GLN A 259 10.87 -23.70 -20.50
CA GLN A 259 10.56 -25.04 -20.04
C GLN A 259 11.80 -25.65 -19.39
N LEU A 260 11.64 -26.11 -18.15
CA LEU A 260 12.68 -26.85 -17.46
C LEU A 260 12.89 -28.22 -18.11
N MET A 261 14.14 -28.58 -18.36
CA MET A 261 14.56 -29.86 -18.90
C MET A 261 15.44 -30.57 -17.86
N LEU A 262 15.17 -31.85 -17.61
CA LEU A 262 16.03 -32.72 -16.81
C LEU A 262 16.58 -33.81 -17.74
N GLY A 263 17.85 -33.70 -18.09
CA GLY A 263 18.41 -34.36 -19.27
C GLY A 263 17.70 -33.86 -20.53
N GLU A 264 17.19 -34.79 -21.34
CA GLU A 264 16.40 -34.46 -22.53
C GLU A 264 14.88 -34.43 -22.28
N ALA A 265 14.43 -34.77 -21.07
CA ALA A 265 13.01 -34.88 -20.75
C ALA A 265 12.42 -33.54 -20.27
N PRO A 266 11.34 -33.03 -20.90
CA PRO A 266 10.66 -31.83 -20.44
C PRO A 266 9.95 -32.09 -19.10
N GLN A 267 10.13 -31.16 -18.17
CA GLN A 267 9.52 -31.19 -16.83
C GLN A 267 8.29 -30.27 -16.81
N PRO A 268 7.32 -30.44 -15.91
CA PRO A 268 6.06 -29.67 -15.91
C PRO A 268 6.22 -28.21 -15.41
N TRP A 269 7.41 -27.65 -15.49
CA TRP A 269 7.79 -26.38 -14.87
C TRP A 269 8.29 -25.37 -15.91
N LEU A 270 7.76 -24.16 -15.81
CA LEU A 270 8.21 -22.99 -16.54
C LEU A 270 8.96 -22.07 -15.59
N VAL A 271 10.13 -21.61 -16.02
CA VAL A 271 10.96 -20.67 -15.28
C VAL A 271 11.08 -19.36 -16.03
N ASP A 272 11.26 -18.28 -15.29
CA ASP A 272 11.64 -16.97 -15.80
C ASP A 272 13.09 -16.65 -15.40
N GLU A 273 13.49 -15.39 -15.49
CA GLU A 273 14.82 -14.94 -15.10
C GLU A 273 15.06 -15.02 -13.58
N ASN A 274 14.00 -14.85 -12.77
CA ASN A 274 14.05 -14.77 -11.30
C ASN A 274 13.72 -16.12 -10.61
N HIS A 275 14.09 -17.22 -11.28
CA HIS A 275 13.82 -18.60 -10.86
C HIS A 275 14.47 -19.04 -9.54
N GLY A 276 15.52 -18.35 -9.06
CA GLY A 276 16.11 -18.58 -7.73
C GLY A 276 16.60 -20.02 -7.46
N LEU A 277 17.13 -20.74 -8.45
CA LEU A 277 17.47 -22.16 -8.30
C LEU A 277 18.67 -22.39 -7.38
N VAL A 278 18.54 -23.34 -6.46
CA VAL A 278 19.62 -23.77 -5.56
C VAL A 278 19.73 -25.29 -5.45
N TRP A 279 20.95 -25.79 -5.63
CA TRP A 279 21.28 -27.21 -5.44
C TRP A 279 21.63 -27.51 -3.99
N ARG A 280 21.24 -28.71 -3.54
CA ARG A 280 21.75 -29.30 -2.30
C ARG A 280 23.22 -29.66 -2.47
N ALA A 281 23.99 -29.66 -1.38
CA ALA A 281 25.45 -29.84 -1.42
C ALA A 281 25.92 -31.18 -2.02
N ASP A 282 25.11 -32.24 -1.89
CA ASP A 282 25.36 -33.57 -2.48
C ASP A 282 24.88 -33.69 -3.94
N ALA A 283 24.27 -32.62 -4.45
CA ALA A 283 23.68 -32.53 -5.78
C ALA A 283 22.65 -33.63 -6.09
N GLN A 284 22.00 -34.20 -5.07
CA GLN A 284 20.90 -35.16 -5.20
C GLN A 284 19.52 -34.51 -5.15
N ALA A 285 19.45 -33.19 -4.88
CA ALA A 285 18.22 -32.42 -4.84
C ALA A 285 18.46 -30.95 -5.22
N PHE A 286 17.43 -30.28 -5.73
CA PHE A 286 17.42 -28.84 -5.96
C PHE A 286 16.03 -28.24 -5.74
N ALA A 287 16.00 -26.94 -5.46
CA ALA A 287 14.78 -26.16 -5.27
C ALA A 287 14.79 -24.94 -6.20
N LEU A 288 13.63 -24.53 -6.69
CA LEU A 288 13.47 -23.32 -7.50
C LEU A 288 12.04 -22.75 -7.40
N TYR A 289 11.89 -21.51 -7.84
CA TYR A 289 10.61 -20.92 -8.16
C TYR A 289 10.25 -21.17 -9.62
N ALA A 290 9.04 -21.68 -9.86
CA ALA A 290 8.54 -21.98 -11.19
C ALA A 290 7.01 -21.88 -11.25
N CYS A 291 6.50 -21.68 -12.45
CA CYS A 291 5.08 -21.77 -12.78
C CYS A 291 4.77 -23.16 -13.37
N SER A 292 3.55 -23.66 -13.17
CA SER A 292 3.11 -24.90 -13.82
C SER A 292 2.97 -24.69 -15.32
N SER A 293 3.52 -25.61 -16.14
CA SER A 293 3.34 -25.56 -17.60
C SER A 293 1.98 -26.05 -18.08
N GLN A 294 1.12 -26.52 -17.17
CA GLN A 294 -0.23 -27.02 -17.48
C GLN A 294 -1.33 -26.00 -17.17
N GLU A 295 -1.00 -24.91 -16.48
CA GLU A 295 -1.95 -23.84 -16.17
C GLU A 295 -1.94 -22.82 -17.30
N ASP A 296 -3.14 -22.34 -17.68
CA ASP A 296 -3.23 -21.21 -18.60
C ASP A 296 -2.46 -20.03 -18.01
N SER A 297 -1.75 -19.27 -18.86
CA SER A 297 -0.88 -18.17 -18.42
C SER A 297 -1.56 -17.12 -17.54
N SER A 298 -2.88 -16.97 -17.68
CA SER A 298 -3.70 -16.08 -16.83
C SER A 298 -3.93 -16.58 -15.39
N GLN A 299 -3.64 -17.85 -15.10
CA GLN A 299 -3.82 -18.50 -13.79
C GLN A 299 -2.52 -19.09 -13.22
N ALA A 300 -1.43 -19.06 -13.99
CA ALA A 300 -0.15 -19.61 -13.59
C ALA A 300 0.35 -18.92 -12.31
N SER A 301 0.38 -19.70 -11.23
CA SER A 301 0.86 -19.26 -9.92
C SER A 301 2.32 -19.65 -9.74
N LEU A 302 3.13 -18.72 -9.21
CA LEU A 302 4.52 -19.02 -8.83
C LEU A 302 4.54 -19.99 -7.65
N ARG A 303 5.28 -21.09 -7.79
CA ARG A 303 5.38 -22.15 -6.77
C ARG A 303 6.83 -22.41 -6.40
N LEU A 304 7.02 -22.86 -5.16
CA LEU A 304 8.28 -23.48 -4.77
C LEU A 304 8.23 -24.96 -5.19
N ALA A 305 9.02 -25.30 -6.21
CA ALA A 305 9.20 -26.65 -6.69
C ALA A 305 10.53 -27.22 -6.18
N VAL A 306 10.50 -28.44 -5.66
CA VAL A 306 11.68 -29.15 -5.16
C VAL A 306 11.75 -30.50 -5.86
N TRP A 307 12.91 -30.81 -6.42
CA TRP A 307 13.19 -32.11 -7.00
C TRP A 307 14.26 -32.83 -6.19
N SER A 308 14.11 -34.13 -6.03
CA SER A 308 15.13 -35.01 -5.46
C SER A 308 15.19 -36.34 -6.20
N MET A 309 16.36 -36.98 -6.22
CA MET A 309 16.52 -38.34 -6.78
C MET A 309 15.62 -39.37 -6.11
N GLU A 310 15.41 -39.25 -4.80
CA GLU A 310 14.63 -40.24 -4.03
C GLU A 310 13.12 -40.11 -4.23
N ARG A 311 12.60 -38.89 -4.42
CA ARG A 311 11.15 -38.62 -4.38
C ARG A 311 10.59 -37.97 -5.63
N GLY A 312 11.44 -37.60 -6.58
CA GLY A 312 11.06 -36.83 -7.75
C GLY A 312 10.59 -35.43 -7.36
N TRP A 313 9.60 -34.92 -8.11
CA TRP A 313 9.05 -33.58 -7.93
C TRP A 313 8.08 -33.48 -6.76
N GLN A 314 8.27 -32.44 -5.97
CA GLN A 314 7.38 -31.98 -4.93
C GLN A 314 7.14 -30.49 -5.13
N GLN A 315 6.00 -30.01 -4.65
CA GLN A 315 5.62 -28.61 -4.76
C GLN A 315 4.87 -28.17 -3.51
N TRP A 316 5.05 -26.89 -3.16
CA TRP A 316 4.17 -26.20 -2.24
C TRP A 316 3.26 -25.29 -3.06
N PRO A 317 1.94 -25.57 -3.12
CA PRO A 317 1.01 -24.74 -3.87
C PRO A 317 0.84 -23.36 -3.21
N GLU A 318 0.99 -23.30 -1.89
CA GLU A 318 0.90 -22.07 -1.11
C GLU A 318 2.29 -21.67 -0.63
N LEU A 319 2.65 -20.40 -0.88
CA LEU A 319 3.90 -19.83 -0.37
C LEU A 319 3.84 -19.60 1.15
N LEU A 320 2.64 -19.58 1.74
CA LEU A 320 2.35 -19.21 3.12
C LEU A 320 1.23 -20.13 3.66
N PRO A 321 1.19 -20.45 4.96
CA PRO A 321 -0.02 -21.00 5.55
C PRO A 321 -1.12 -19.92 5.56
N GLU A 322 -2.40 -20.32 5.51
CA GLU A 322 -3.49 -19.36 5.57
C GLU A 322 -3.46 -18.55 6.88
N ASP A 323 -3.15 -17.26 6.76
CA ASP A 323 -3.32 -16.26 7.82
C ASP A 323 -4.35 -15.21 7.34
N ARG A 324 -5.20 -14.73 8.25
CA ARG A 324 -6.28 -13.78 7.94
C ARG A 324 -6.09 -12.43 8.64
N LYS A 325 -4.89 -12.17 9.17
CA LYS A 325 -4.45 -10.87 9.70
C LYS A 325 -4.15 -9.87 8.58
N PRO A 326 -4.28 -8.54 8.81
CA PRO A 326 -3.85 -7.51 7.85
C PRO A 326 -2.33 -7.35 7.87
N TRP A 327 -1.63 -8.32 7.28
CA TRP A 327 -0.20 -8.33 7.03
C TRP A 327 0.04 -9.03 5.68
N ALA A 328 1.15 -8.71 5.02
CA ALA A 328 1.53 -9.28 3.75
C ALA A 328 2.93 -9.89 3.87
N LEU A 329 3.08 -11.09 3.31
CA LEU A 329 4.38 -11.74 3.19
C LEU A 329 4.76 -11.76 1.71
N GLY A 330 5.97 -11.29 1.44
CA GLY A 330 6.57 -11.32 0.11
C GLY A 330 7.70 -12.33 0.03
N LEU A 331 8.02 -12.74 -1.19
CA LEU A 331 9.31 -13.35 -1.46
C LEU A 331 10.39 -12.31 -1.22
N PHE A 332 11.47 -12.74 -0.55
CA PHE A 332 12.60 -11.86 -0.31
C PHE A 332 13.21 -11.42 -1.63
N SER A 333 13.33 -10.11 -1.82
CA SER A 333 13.97 -9.53 -2.99
C SER A 333 15.19 -8.75 -2.51
N PRO A 334 16.42 -9.18 -2.86
CA PRO A 334 17.61 -8.45 -2.46
C PRO A 334 17.55 -7.03 -3.05
N HIS A 335 17.34 -6.03 -2.19
CA HIS A 335 17.14 -4.65 -2.62
C HIS A 335 18.42 -3.91 -3.03
N ASP A 336 19.60 -4.55 -2.94
CA ASP A 336 20.87 -4.04 -3.46
C ASP A 336 21.91 -5.17 -3.49
N GLU A 337 22.85 -5.12 -4.44
CA GLU A 337 24.02 -6.02 -4.49
C GLU A 337 24.90 -5.94 -3.23
N ALA A 338 24.77 -4.86 -2.45
CA ALA A 338 25.48 -4.62 -1.19
C ALA A 338 24.78 -5.21 0.05
N SER A 339 23.60 -5.81 -0.09
CA SER A 339 22.90 -6.37 1.05
C SER A 339 23.64 -7.62 1.58
N THR A 340 24.06 -7.58 2.85
CA THR A 340 24.64 -8.73 3.57
C THR A 340 23.61 -9.84 3.86
N GLN A 341 22.43 -9.76 3.25
CA GLN A 341 21.32 -10.66 3.49
C GLN A 341 21.41 -11.81 2.49
N GLY A 342 21.43 -13.04 3.02
CA GLY A 342 21.63 -14.27 2.26
C GLY A 342 20.59 -14.51 1.15
N PRO A 343 20.78 -15.58 0.36
CA PRO A 343 19.98 -15.84 -0.83
C PRO A 343 18.51 -16.11 -0.50
N GLN A 344 17.64 -15.90 -1.49
CA GLN A 344 16.19 -16.16 -1.39
C GLN A 344 15.87 -17.63 -1.07
N LEU A 345 16.66 -18.55 -1.63
CA LEU A 345 16.60 -19.98 -1.34
C LEU A 345 17.98 -20.50 -0.93
N SER A 346 18.00 -21.39 0.06
CA SER A 346 19.19 -22.16 0.43
C SER A 346 18.83 -23.52 1.00
N TRP A 347 19.82 -24.40 1.14
CA TRP A 347 19.66 -25.69 1.81
C TRP A 347 20.33 -25.68 3.18
N SER A 348 19.66 -26.26 4.16
CA SER A 348 20.23 -26.64 5.46
C SER A 348 19.99 -28.12 5.65
N ASP A 349 21.02 -28.93 5.36
CA ASP A 349 20.93 -30.39 5.26
C ASP A 349 19.81 -30.80 4.28
N GLU A 350 18.76 -31.46 4.78
CA GLU A 350 17.60 -31.93 4.02
C GLU A 350 16.48 -30.89 3.88
N LEU A 351 16.59 -29.74 4.55
CA LEU A 351 15.57 -28.70 4.58
C LEU A 351 15.88 -27.61 3.55
N VAL A 352 14.86 -27.20 2.80
CA VAL A 352 14.93 -25.99 1.98
C VAL A 352 14.55 -24.80 2.85
N LEU A 353 15.46 -23.85 2.97
CA LEU A 353 15.23 -22.55 3.60
C LEU A 353 14.69 -21.59 2.55
N GLN A 354 13.43 -21.20 2.70
CA GLN A 354 12.78 -20.19 1.87
C GLN A 354 12.71 -18.87 2.63
N ARG A 355 13.50 -17.89 2.22
CA ARG A 355 13.50 -16.57 2.84
C ARG A 355 12.30 -15.74 2.40
N VAL A 356 11.61 -15.17 3.36
CA VAL A 356 10.44 -14.31 3.16
C VAL A 356 10.57 -13.01 3.94
N GLU A 357 9.94 -11.97 3.42
CA GLU A 357 9.86 -10.66 4.06
C GLU A 357 8.45 -10.38 4.53
N LEU A 358 8.36 -9.75 5.69
CA LEU A 358 7.13 -9.25 6.27
C LEU A 358 6.98 -7.76 5.96
N ASP A 359 5.78 -7.36 5.56
CA ASP A 359 5.40 -5.97 5.35
C ASP A 359 5.65 -5.07 6.56
N THR A 360 5.88 -3.79 6.28
CA THR A 360 5.87 -2.74 7.30
C THR A 360 4.45 -2.15 7.39
N PRO A 361 3.81 -2.17 8.57
CA PRO A 361 2.49 -1.56 8.73
C PRO A 361 2.61 -0.03 8.71
N GLN A 362 1.71 0.64 8.01
CA GLN A 362 1.62 2.09 8.01
C GLN A 362 0.20 2.55 8.34
N THR A 363 0.11 3.70 9.00
CA THR A 363 -1.15 4.41 9.18
C THR A 363 -1.29 5.50 8.12
N GLU A 364 -2.52 5.96 7.88
CA GLU A 364 -2.83 7.01 6.92
C GLU A 364 -2.20 8.37 7.29
N ARG A 365 -1.82 8.61 8.55
CA ARG A 365 -1.33 9.92 9.04
C ARG A 365 -0.11 9.81 9.95
N LEU A 366 0.84 8.96 9.57
CA LEU A 366 2.06 8.64 10.32
C LEU A 366 1.78 7.96 11.67
N HIS A 367 1.41 8.75 12.68
CA HIS A 367 1.30 8.29 14.08
C HIS A 367 -0.06 7.65 14.43
N ASP A 368 -1.07 7.78 13.58
CA ASP A 368 -2.37 7.12 13.75
C ASP A 368 -3.24 7.16 12.49
N GLY A 369 -4.29 6.34 12.46
CA GLY A 369 -5.08 6.08 11.27
C GLY A 369 -6.41 5.39 11.56
N THR A 370 -7.27 5.36 10.55
CA THR A 370 -8.50 4.57 10.57
C THR A 370 -8.31 3.19 9.96
N SER A 371 -7.24 3.02 9.19
CA SER A 371 -6.82 1.77 8.58
C SER A 371 -5.32 1.54 8.78
N LEU A 372 -4.89 0.29 8.51
CA LEU A 372 -3.50 -0.08 8.37
C LEU A 372 -3.27 -0.52 6.93
N SER A 373 -2.30 0.09 6.26
CA SER A 373 -1.78 -0.39 4.98
C SER A 373 -0.55 -1.27 5.22
N CYS A 374 -0.32 -2.20 4.29
CA CYS A 374 0.83 -3.11 4.30
C CYS A 374 1.82 -2.64 3.22
N ALA A 375 2.99 -2.15 3.61
CA ALA A 375 4.03 -1.74 2.67
C ALA A 375 5.07 -2.85 2.51
N MET A 376 5.20 -3.38 1.29
CA MET A 376 6.23 -4.37 0.94
C MET A 376 7.53 -3.74 0.46
N SER A 377 7.51 -2.47 0.07
CA SER A 377 8.69 -1.70 -0.32
C SER A 377 9.35 -1.05 0.90
N GLU A 378 10.59 -0.59 0.73
CA GLU A 378 11.23 0.28 1.70
C GLU A 378 10.35 1.52 1.98
N VAL A 379 10.15 1.83 3.25
CA VAL A 379 9.40 3.02 3.69
C VAL A 379 10.23 3.87 4.62
N GLU A 380 10.05 5.18 4.52
CA GLU A 380 10.70 6.14 5.40
C GLU A 380 10.07 6.13 6.80
N VAL A 381 10.90 5.97 7.84
CA VAL A 381 10.48 5.99 9.24
C VAL A 381 11.30 7.00 10.06
N CYS A 382 10.67 7.58 11.08
CA CYS A 382 11.38 8.40 12.06
C CYS A 382 12.20 7.51 13.01
N ALA A 383 13.53 7.66 12.95
CA ALA A 383 14.48 6.99 13.84
C ALA A 383 14.72 7.78 15.15
N GLY A 384 14.22 9.00 15.23
CA GLY A 384 14.36 9.91 16.36
C GLY A 384 14.20 11.37 15.92
N HIS A 385 14.45 12.31 16.82
CA HIS A 385 14.29 13.73 16.54
C HIS A 385 15.57 14.50 16.85
N ARG A 386 15.81 15.58 16.10
CA ARG A 386 16.77 16.61 16.46
C ARG A 386 16.32 17.37 17.71
N ALA A 387 17.21 18.17 18.30
CA ALA A 387 16.88 18.97 19.48
C ALA A 387 15.73 19.99 19.23
N ASP A 388 15.62 20.50 18.00
CA ASP A 388 14.55 21.39 17.53
C ASP A 388 13.29 20.64 17.09
N GLY A 389 13.25 19.31 17.24
CA GLY A 389 12.08 18.48 16.99
C GLY A 389 11.87 18.04 15.56
N LEU A 390 12.76 18.41 14.63
CA LEU A 390 12.70 17.89 13.27
C LEU A 390 12.98 16.37 13.26
N PRO A 391 12.21 15.57 12.51
CA PRO A 391 12.39 14.12 12.46
C PRO A 391 13.69 13.75 11.75
N LEU A 392 14.38 12.73 12.27
CA LEU A 392 15.51 12.08 11.63
C LEU A 392 14.98 10.86 10.88
N ILE A 393 14.76 11.04 9.58
CA ILE A 393 14.20 9.99 8.73
C ILE A 393 15.29 9.00 8.33
N LYS A 394 14.94 7.71 8.37
CA LYS A 394 15.74 6.60 7.85
C LYS A 394 14.85 5.59 7.14
N PRO A 395 15.43 4.77 6.24
CA PRO A 395 14.79 3.56 5.76
C PRO A 395 14.27 2.68 6.90
N SER A 396 13.10 2.07 6.71
CA SER A 396 12.57 1.02 7.56
C SER A 396 13.50 -0.19 7.59
N LEU A 397 13.51 -0.90 8.71
CA LEU A 397 14.21 -2.17 8.80
C LEU A 397 13.28 -3.29 8.35
N HIS A 398 13.65 -3.97 7.26
CA HIS A 398 12.94 -5.15 6.76
C HIS A 398 12.96 -6.26 7.81
N VAL A 399 11.80 -6.86 8.05
CA VAL A 399 11.66 -8.03 8.94
C VAL A 399 11.59 -9.26 8.04
N ALA A 400 12.57 -10.15 8.17
CA ALA A 400 12.65 -11.36 7.37
C ALA A 400 12.79 -12.61 8.26
N PHE A 401 12.36 -13.74 7.75
CA PHE A 401 12.57 -15.05 8.35
C PHE A 401 12.58 -16.13 7.26
N ASP A 402 13.01 -17.33 7.62
CA ASP A 402 13.07 -18.45 6.68
C ASP A 402 11.95 -19.46 6.98
N TRP A 403 11.14 -19.82 5.98
CA TRP A 403 10.33 -21.04 6.03
C TRP A 403 11.24 -22.27 5.91
N LEU A 404 11.06 -23.22 6.81
CA LEU A 404 11.76 -24.51 6.83
C LEU A 404 10.90 -25.54 6.10
N ARG A 405 11.17 -25.72 4.81
CA ARG A 405 10.44 -26.63 3.93
C ARG A 405 11.09 -28.00 4.00
N ASP A 406 10.33 -28.97 4.50
CA ASP A 406 10.77 -30.35 4.58
C ASP A 406 10.11 -31.16 3.47
N PRO A 407 10.88 -31.60 2.45
CA PRO A 407 10.38 -32.51 1.42
C PRO A 407 9.76 -33.80 1.96
N ALA A 408 10.13 -34.23 3.18
CA ALA A 408 9.60 -35.44 3.81
C ALA A 408 8.26 -35.19 4.50
N GLN A 409 8.01 -33.94 4.88
CA GLN A 409 6.85 -33.55 5.66
C GLN A 409 6.26 -32.25 5.08
N PRO A 410 5.74 -32.27 3.83
CA PRO A 410 5.31 -31.05 3.14
C PRO A 410 4.12 -30.35 3.83
N ALA A 411 3.34 -31.08 4.62
CA ALA A 411 2.23 -30.54 5.41
C ALA A 411 2.69 -29.84 6.71
N LEU A 412 3.93 -30.06 7.16
CA LEU A 412 4.46 -29.45 8.37
C LEU A 412 4.99 -28.06 8.08
N TRP A 413 4.34 -27.04 8.63
CA TRP A 413 4.79 -25.66 8.53
C TRP A 413 5.71 -25.31 9.69
N ARG A 414 6.95 -24.94 9.34
CA ARG A 414 7.94 -24.45 10.29
C ARG A 414 8.60 -23.18 9.77
N ALA A 415 8.82 -22.21 10.65
CA ALA A 415 9.57 -21.01 10.35
C ALA A 415 10.78 -20.88 11.28
N GLN A 416 11.78 -20.13 10.84
CA GLN A 416 13.00 -19.85 11.56
C GLN A 416 13.34 -18.37 11.48
N SER A 417 13.42 -17.71 12.63
CA SER A 417 13.85 -16.31 12.72
C SER A 417 15.38 -16.17 12.76
N ASP A 418 15.85 -14.93 12.70
CA ASP A 418 17.24 -14.59 13.02
C ASP A 418 17.66 -15.05 14.42
N ALA A 419 18.98 -15.08 14.66
CA ALA A 419 19.53 -15.56 15.91
C ALA A 419 19.35 -14.54 17.06
N LEU A 420 18.76 -15.03 18.16
CA LEU A 420 18.75 -14.39 19.47
C LEU A 420 19.87 -14.98 20.32
N LYS A 421 20.85 -14.17 20.73
CA LYS A 421 22.03 -14.62 21.50
C LYS A 421 22.72 -15.85 20.88
N GLY A 422 22.81 -15.89 19.55
CA GLY A 422 23.45 -16.98 18.80
C GLY A 422 22.58 -18.22 18.54
N GLN A 423 21.35 -18.27 19.06
CA GLN A 423 20.40 -19.36 18.80
C GLN A 423 19.15 -18.85 18.10
N ARG A 424 18.64 -19.59 17.13
CA ARG A 424 17.46 -19.20 16.34
C ARG A 424 16.16 -19.58 17.04
N LEU A 425 15.09 -18.84 16.72
CA LEU A 425 13.73 -19.19 17.11
C LEU A 425 13.11 -20.07 16.03
N ILE A 426 12.57 -21.23 16.44
CA ILE A 426 11.87 -22.16 15.56
C ILE A 426 10.38 -22.13 15.91
N TRP A 427 9.57 -21.84 14.91
CA TRP A 427 8.11 -21.77 15.00
C TRP A 427 7.54 -23.00 14.32
N THR A 428 6.72 -23.77 15.00
CA THR A 428 6.04 -24.93 14.40
C THR A 428 4.54 -24.73 14.45
N LEU A 429 3.87 -24.80 13.30
CA LEU A 429 2.43 -24.62 13.22
C LEU A 429 1.72 -25.65 14.10
N ALA A 430 0.94 -25.16 15.05
CA ALA A 430 0.15 -25.97 15.97
C ALA A 430 -1.32 -25.99 15.54
N LYS A 431 -1.87 -24.86 15.07
CA LYS A 431 -3.26 -24.73 14.60
C LYS A 431 -3.34 -23.73 13.43
N PRO A 432 -4.07 -24.04 12.35
CA PRO A 432 -4.32 -23.08 11.29
C PRO A 432 -5.22 -21.94 11.78
N ALA A 433 -5.24 -20.82 11.04
CA ALA A 433 -6.21 -19.76 11.29
C ALA A 433 -7.64 -20.26 11.08
N ARG A 434 -8.61 -19.67 11.80
CA ARG A 434 -10.03 -19.93 11.54
C ARG A 434 -10.48 -19.16 10.30
N GLU A 435 -11.59 -19.59 9.68
CA GLU A 435 -12.26 -18.87 8.59
C GLU A 435 -13.00 -17.61 9.09
N GLU A 436 -12.27 -16.73 9.78
CA GLU A 436 -12.78 -15.52 10.41
C GLU A 436 -11.77 -14.38 10.18
N SER A 437 -12.27 -13.24 9.70
CA SER A 437 -11.42 -12.06 9.47
C SER A 437 -10.67 -11.63 10.75
N GLY A 438 -9.35 -11.45 10.62
CA GLY A 438 -8.43 -11.05 11.69
C GLY A 438 -7.81 -12.20 12.49
N GLU A 439 -8.27 -13.44 12.32
CA GLU A 439 -7.71 -14.60 13.01
C GLU A 439 -6.35 -15.01 12.43
N THR A 440 -5.45 -15.49 13.30
CA THR A 440 -4.08 -15.90 12.96
C THR A 440 -3.86 -17.37 13.26
N ALA A 441 -2.90 -17.96 12.56
CA ALA A 441 -2.40 -19.28 12.90
C ALA A 441 -1.64 -19.28 14.24
N ALA A 442 -1.71 -20.40 14.97
CA ALA A 442 -1.04 -20.58 16.25
C ALA A 442 0.21 -21.44 16.09
N TYR A 443 1.33 -21.01 16.66
CA TYR A 443 2.62 -21.67 16.58
C TYR A 443 3.16 -22.06 17.95
N ASN A 444 3.76 -23.24 18.04
CA ASN A 444 4.65 -23.59 19.15
C ASN A 444 6.02 -22.96 18.88
N LEU A 445 6.66 -22.42 19.92
CA LEU A 445 7.92 -21.69 19.78
C LEU A 445 9.04 -22.38 20.57
N GLN A 446 10.18 -22.57 19.91
CA GLN A 446 11.38 -23.19 20.47
C GLN A 446 12.59 -22.27 20.27
N TRP A 447 13.47 -22.20 21.27
CA TRP A 447 14.75 -21.49 21.24
C TRP A 447 15.87 -22.43 21.71
N GLY A 448 16.71 -22.89 20.78
CA GLY A 448 17.62 -24.01 21.05
C GLY A 448 16.85 -25.25 21.50
N GLU A 449 17.20 -25.82 22.65
CA GLU A 449 16.47 -26.97 23.23
C GLU A 449 15.24 -26.56 24.06
N ARG A 450 15.05 -25.27 24.33
CA ARG A 450 13.99 -24.78 25.23
C ARG A 450 12.71 -24.52 24.46
N HIS A 451 11.61 -25.09 24.94
CA HIS A 451 10.26 -24.77 24.47
C HIS A 451 9.70 -23.60 25.27
N LEU A 452 9.27 -22.54 24.58
CA LEU A 452 8.61 -21.42 25.22
C LEU A 452 7.13 -21.77 25.45
N PRO A 453 6.61 -21.58 26.68
CA PRO A 453 5.26 -22.00 27.04
C PRO A 453 4.19 -21.22 26.28
N GLY A 454 3.08 -21.90 25.97
CA GLY A 454 1.93 -21.34 25.27
C GLY A 454 2.02 -21.44 23.75
N THR A 455 1.10 -20.76 23.07
CA THR A 455 1.05 -20.66 21.61
C THR A 455 1.24 -19.21 21.20
N TRP A 456 1.83 -19.00 20.03
CA TRP A 456 2.32 -17.70 19.57
C TRP A 456 1.79 -17.39 18.18
N ALA A 457 1.55 -16.12 17.90
CA ALA A 457 1.32 -15.64 16.54
C ALA A 457 2.67 -15.42 15.86
N LEU A 458 2.75 -15.62 14.54
CA LEU A 458 3.97 -15.39 13.75
C LEU A 458 4.17 -13.88 13.49
N GLU A 459 4.12 -13.07 14.54
CA GLU A 459 4.43 -11.63 14.55
C GLU A 459 5.45 -11.39 15.66
N HIS A 460 6.69 -11.07 15.27
CA HIS A 460 7.79 -10.90 16.22
C HIS A 460 8.86 -9.96 15.68
N LEU A 461 9.67 -9.41 16.60
CA LEU A 461 10.85 -8.62 16.26
C LEU A 461 12.05 -9.07 17.09
N LEU A 462 13.20 -9.18 16.44
CA LEU A 462 14.48 -9.41 17.10
C LEU A 462 15.25 -8.10 17.22
N VAL A 463 15.43 -7.65 18.46
CA VAL A 463 16.01 -6.35 18.76
C VAL A 463 17.46 -6.53 19.17
N GLN A 464 18.37 -6.03 18.33
CA GLN A 464 19.81 -6.06 18.56
C GLN A 464 20.38 -7.46 18.87
N GLY A 465 19.70 -8.54 18.45
CA GLY A 465 20.06 -9.93 18.77
C GLY A 465 20.00 -10.28 20.26
N ARG A 466 19.38 -9.43 21.10
CA ARG A 466 19.35 -9.54 22.57
C ARG A 466 17.97 -9.84 23.13
N TRP A 467 16.93 -9.30 22.50
CA TRP A 467 15.54 -9.50 22.92
C TRP A 467 14.71 -9.94 21.73
N ALA A 468 13.77 -10.85 21.97
CA ALA A 468 12.68 -11.13 21.04
C ALA A 468 11.38 -10.53 21.61
N ILE A 469 10.75 -9.62 20.87
CA ILE A 469 9.40 -9.15 21.15
C ILE A 469 8.45 -10.12 20.46
N LEU A 470 7.61 -10.78 21.25
CA LEU A 470 6.76 -11.89 20.84
C LEU A 470 5.30 -11.55 21.12
N MET A 471 4.42 -11.93 20.20
CA MET A 471 2.97 -11.77 20.36
C MET A 471 2.35 -13.15 20.66
N PRO A 472 1.82 -13.38 21.89
CA PRO A 472 1.06 -14.59 22.19
C PRO A 472 -0.15 -14.73 21.26
N HIS A 473 -0.48 -15.97 20.91
CA HIS A 473 -1.67 -16.28 20.13
C HIS A 473 -2.93 -16.12 21.00
N GLY A 474 -3.99 -15.59 20.40
CA GLY A 474 -5.29 -15.42 21.03
C GLY A 474 -6.32 -14.93 20.02
N ARG A 475 -7.52 -14.61 20.52
CA ARG A 475 -8.57 -13.97 19.71
C ARG A 475 -8.03 -12.69 19.06
N ALA A 476 -8.44 -12.41 17.83
CA ALA A 476 -8.02 -11.19 17.14
C ALA A 476 -8.31 -9.91 17.97
N PRO A 477 -7.37 -8.94 18.08
CA PRO A 477 -7.60 -7.70 18.82
C PRO A 477 -8.84 -6.92 18.38
N ILE A 478 -9.11 -6.85 17.07
CA ILE A 478 -10.29 -6.17 16.51
C ILE A 478 -11.61 -6.84 16.91
N ARG A 479 -11.56 -8.07 17.43
CA ARG A 479 -12.70 -8.81 17.98
C ARG A 479 -12.70 -8.80 19.51
N GLY A 480 -11.90 -7.95 20.15
CA GLY A 480 -11.81 -7.85 21.61
C GLY A 480 -10.84 -8.83 22.26
N GLY A 481 -9.85 -9.33 21.51
CA GLY A 481 -8.69 -10.01 22.09
C GLY A 481 -7.77 -9.04 22.83
N SER A 482 -6.95 -9.55 23.75
CA SER A 482 -6.06 -8.73 24.59
C SER A 482 -4.84 -8.17 23.85
N GLY A 483 -4.40 -8.80 22.75
CA GLY A 483 -3.23 -8.37 21.98
C GLY A 483 -1.99 -8.12 22.85
N SER A 484 -1.73 -8.98 23.84
CA SER A 484 -0.63 -8.78 24.79
C SER A 484 0.74 -8.96 24.12
N LEU A 485 1.78 -8.39 24.72
CA LEU A 485 3.16 -8.59 24.28
C LEU A 485 3.99 -9.25 25.38
N GLN A 486 4.89 -10.13 24.97
CA GLN A 486 5.91 -10.70 25.84
C GLN A 486 7.30 -10.47 25.24
N VAL A 487 8.28 -10.28 26.11
CA VAL A 487 9.67 -10.14 25.74
C VAL A 487 10.45 -11.33 26.27
N TRP A 488 11.17 -11.99 25.37
CA TRP A 488 12.12 -13.05 25.69
C TRP A 488 13.53 -12.48 25.63
N ASP A 489 14.26 -12.56 26.75
CA ASP A 489 15.66 -12.10 26.86
C ASP A 489 16.68 -13.26 26.75
N GLY A 490 16.23 -14.50 26.47
CA GLY A 490 17.06 -15.71 26.48
C GLY A 490 17.06 -16.47 27.82
N GLU A 491 16.49 -15.89 28.88
CA GLU A 491 16.41 -16.51 30.20
C GLU A 491 14.97 -16.57 30.72
N ARG A 492 14.21 -15.48 30.59
CA ARG A 492 12.84 -15.35 31.08
C ARG A 492 11.92 -14.65 30.09
N LEU A 493 10.65 -15.03 30.14
CA LEU A 493 9.56 -14.32 29.48
C LEU A 493 9.05 -13.22 30.40
N GLN A 494 8.98 -12.00 29.90
CA GLN A 494 8.43 -10.85 30.59
C GLN A 494 7.21 -10.33 29.85
N ALA A 495 6.07 -10.22 30.53
CA ALA A 495 4.91 -9.52 29.98
C ALA A 495 5.16 -7.99 29.98
N VAL A 496 4.72 -7.33 28.90
CA VAL A 496 4.67 -5.87 28.83
C VAL A 496 3.27 -5.43 29.18
N ASP A 497 3.14 -4.56 30.18
CA ASP A 497 1.86 -3.99 30.58
C ASP A 497 1.45 -2.88 29.60
N LEU A 498 0.31 -3.07 28.94
CA LEU A 498 -0.19 -2.16 27.90
C LEU A 498 -1.68 -1.91 28.11
N PRO A 499 -2.14 -0.65 28.03
CA PRO A 499 -3.56 -0.32 28.22
C PRO A 499 -4.41 -0.61 26.98
N TRP A 500 -3.79 -1.07 25.87
CA TRP A 500 -4.49 -1.39 24.62
C TRP A 500 -3.97 -2.68 24.00
N PRO A 501 -4.80 -3.39 23.22
CA PRO A 501 -4.36 -4.50 22.40
C PRO A 501 -3.39 -4.07 21.30
N VAL A 502 -2.33 -4.84 21.08
CA VAL A 502 -1.40 -4.65 19.95
C VAL A 502 -1.83 -5.48 18.77
N VAL A 503 -1.82 -4.88 17.58
CA VAL A 503 -2.16 -5.55 16.32
C VAL A 503 -0.94 -5.86 15.45
N ARG A 504 0.06 -4.99 15.41
CA ARG A 504 1.27 -5.14 14.57
C ARG A 504 2.50 -4.58 15.28
N LEU A 505 3.66 -5.07 14.88
CA LEU A 505 4.97 -4.64 15.36
C LEU A 505 5.77 -4.01 14.22
N SER A 506 6.64 -3.06 14.52
CA SER A 506 7.60 -2.52 13.56
C SER A 506 8.93 -2.20 14.24
N ALA A 507 10.02 -2.48 13.52
CA ALA A 507 11.36 -2.17 13.99
C ALA A 507 11.65 -0.68 13.83
N VAL A 508 12.26 -0.07 14.85
CA VAL A 508 12.74 1.32 14.80
C VAL A 508 14.25 1.31 14.58
N PRO A 509 14.77 2.02 13.55
CA PRO A 509 16.21 2.14 13.36
C PRO A 509 16.88 2.77 14.59
N ALA A 510 17.76 2.02 15.24
CA ALA A 510 18.47 2.46 16.44
C ALA A 510 19.98 2.23 16.31
N PRO A 511 20.83 3.04 16.98
CA PRO A 511 22.26 2.75 17.08
C PRO A 511 22.48 1.33 17.62
N ARG A 512 23.45 0.62 17.04
CA ARG A 512 23.80 -0.73 17.50
C ARG A 512 24.49 -0.65 18.86
N GLY A 513 24.05 -1.50 19.79
CA GLY A 513 24.61 -1.60 21.14
C GLY A 513 23.95 -0.65 22.16
N GLY A 514 24.03 -1.03 23.43
CA GLY A 514 23.43 -0.28 24.54
C GLY A 514 21.97 -0.68 24.86
N MET A 515 21.29 0.17 25.66
CA MET A 515 19.86 0.03 26.03
C MET A 515 18.95 0.95 25.21
N ALA A 516 19.48 1.67 24.23
CA ALA A 516 18.71 2.61 23.39
C ALA A 516 17.83 1.92 22.32
N ALA A 517 17.51 0.64 22.53
CA ALA A 517 16.65 -0.15 21.67
C ALA A 517 15.20 0.35 21.76
N ARG A 518 14.53 0.44 20.61
CA ARG A 518 13.13 0.82 20.53
C ARG A 518 12.38 -0.08 19.58
N VAL A 519 11.12 -0.32 19.90
CA VAL A 519 10.17 -1.04 19.05
C VAL A 519 8.91 -0.22 18.96
N ARG A 520 8.35 -0.14 17.75
CA ARG A 520 7.07 0.48 17.52
C ARG A 520 5.98 -0.58 17.54
N VAL A 521 4.87 -0.27 18.18
CA VAL A 521 3.68 -1.11 18.25
C VAL A 521 2.51 -0.34 17.67
N MET A 522 1.73 -1.00 16.83
CA MET A 522 0.43 -0.51 16.38
C MET A 522 -0.61 -0.94 17.41
N ALA A 523 -1.07 0.01 18.22
CA ALA A 523 -2.11 -0.21 19.21
C ALA A 523 -3.50 -0.05 18.59
N LEU A 524 -4.42 -0.93 18.97
CA LEU A 524 -5.83 -0.76 18.66
C LEU A 524 -6.46 0.17 19.70
N THR A 525 -6.95 1.30 19.23
CA THR A 525 -7.74 2.28 19.98
C THR A 525 -9.15 2.33 19.40
N ALA A 526 -10.04 3.11 20.00
CA ALA A 526 -11.34 3.38 19.39
C ALA A 526 -11.83 4.79 19.68
N SER A 527 -12.75 5.25 18.85
CA SER A 527 -13.53 6.47 19.11
C SER A 527 -15.01 6.18 18.98
N LEU A 528 -15.81 6.92 19.74
CA LEU A 528 -17.25 6.98 19.50
C LEU A 528 -17.51 7.68 18.16
N ALA A 529 -18.45 7.18 17.38
CA ALA A 529 -18.90 7.80 16.15
C ALA A 529 -19.65 9.09 16.48
N ASP A 530 -19.04 10.22 16.17
CA ASP A 530 -19.65 11.55 16.28
C ASP A 530 -20.11 12.04 14.90
N LYS A 531 -21.13 12.89 14.85
CA LYS A 531 -21.63 13.51 13.62
C LYS A 531 -20.60 14.43 12.97
N ASP A 532 -19.70 14.98 13.77
CA ASP A 532 -18.62 15.87 13.32
C ASP A 532 -17.29 15.12 13.10
N TRP A 533 -17.32 13.78 13.05
CA TRP A 533 -16.14 12.96 12.81
C TRP A 533 -15.72 13.01 11.34
N ASP A 534 -14.56 13.60 11.06
CA ASP A 534 -13.95 13.65 9.73
C ASP A 534 -12.48 13.20 9.78
N PRO A 535 -12.11 12.05 9.17
CA PRO A 535 -10.75 11.56 9.15
C PRO A 535 -9.81 12.40 8.28
N ALA A 536 -10.34 13.28 7.43
CA ALA A 536 -9.54 14.19 6.61
C ALA A 536 -9.03 15.42 7.38
N THR A 537 -9.46 15.61 8.63
CA THR A 537 -9.08 16.75 9.47
C THR A 537 -8.23 16.31 10.66
N ALA A 538 -7.64 17.24 11.41
CA ALA A 538 -6.92 16.91 12.65
C ALA A 538 -7.86 16.68 13.85
N SER A 539 -9.10 17.19 13.78
CA SER A 539 -10.01 17.28 14.94
C SER A 539 -10.57 15.94 15.44
N TRP A 540 -10.46 14.86 14.66
CA TRP A 540 -10.91 13.52 15.10
C TRP A 540 -9.90 12.84 16.05
N ARG A 541 -8.65 13.33 16.22
CA ARG A 541 -7.67 12.73 17.15
C ARG A 541 -8.05 12.90 18.61
N TRP A 542 -9.00 13.77 18.91
CA TRP A 542 -9.28 14.17 20.27
C TRP A 542 -9.97 13.09 21.15
N PRO A 543 -10.83 12.16 20.64
CA PRO A 543 -11.49 11.13 21.45
C PRO A 543 -10.84 9.73 21.32
N LEU A 544 -9.53 9.62 21.12
CA LEU A 544 -8.87 8.31 21.16
C LEU A 544 -8.96 7.74 22.59
N GLN A 545 -9.59 6.57 22.72
CA GLN A 545 -9.73 5.86 23.99
C GLN A 545 -9.18 4.44 23.89
N SER A 546 -8.70 3.93 25.03
CA SER A 546 -8.48 2.51 25.22
C SER A 546 -9.75 1.72 24.89
N VAL A 547 -9.52 0.61 24.20
CA VAL A 547 -10.60 -0.18 23.64
C VAL A 547 -10.75 -1.49 24.41
N SER A 548 -12.00 -1.82 24.74
CA SER A 548 -12.37 -3.12 25.29
C SER A 548 -13.18 -3.90 24.26
N ALA A 549 -13.33 -5.21 24.48
CA ALA A 549 -14.23 -6.05 23.69
C ALA A 549 -15.66 -5.48 23.67
N SER A 550 -16.11 -4.88 24.78
CA SER A 550 -17.43 -4.27 24.90
C SER A 550 -17.57 -2.98 24.08
N HIS A 551 -16.49 -2.21 23.91
CA HIS A 551 -16.49 -1.04 23.02
C HIS A 551 -16.67 -1.49 21.57
N LEU A 552 -15.86 -2.44 21.09
CA LEU A 552 -15.88 -2.91 19.70
C LEU A 552 -17.14 -3.68 19.32
N ALA A 553 -17.87 -4.24 20.30
CA ALA A 553 -19.14 -4.91 20.06
C ALA A 553 -20.28 -3.92 19.73
N ARG A 554 -20.10 -2.63 20.01
CA ARG A 554 -21.12 -1.61 19.76
C ARG A 554 -20.94 -0.98 18.38
N PRO A 555 -22.02 -0.78 17.60
CA PRO A 555 -21.94 -0.27 16.24
C PRO A 555 -21.59 1.23 16.16
N ASP A 556 -21.75 1.96 17.27
CA ASP A 556 -21.40 3.38 17.39
C ASP A 556 -19.94 3.59 17.77
N TRP A 557 -19.12 2.54 17.88
CA TRP A 557 -17.69 2.64 18.11
C TRP A 557 -16.92 2.25 16.86
N ARG A 558 -15.85 2.99 16.57
CA ARG A 558 -14.97 2.75 15.43
C ARG A 558 -13.58 2.35 15.90
N PRO A 559 -13.02 1.23 15.41
CA PRO A 559 -11.62 0.89 15.67
C PRO A 559 -10.71 1.90 14.97
N LEU A 560 -9.62 2.25 15.65
CA LEU A 560 -8.59 3.17 15.19
C LEU A 560 -7.22 2.59 15.54
N TYR A 561 -6.19 3.05 14.88
CA TYR A 561 -4.82 2.58 15.09
C TYR A 561 -3.94 3.72 15.55
N SER A 562 -3.09 3.50 16.54
CA SER A 562 -2.13 4.49 17.01
C SER A 562 -0.75 3.89 17.21
N GLU A 563 0.27 4.60 16.76
CA GLU A 563 1.67 4.25 16.94
C GLU A 563 2.12 4.55 18.37
N ARG A 564 2.78 3.59 19.00
CA ARG A 564 3.35 3.71 20.34
C ARG A 564 4.73 3.06 20.36
N GLU A 565 5.61 3.53 21.24
CA GLU A 565 6.97 3.01 21.35
C GLU A 565 7.21 2.30 22.67
N LEU A 566 7.96 1.20 22.61
CA LEU A 566 8.46 0.46 23.77
C LEU A 566 9.98 0.53 23.80
N ALA A 567 10.55 0.57 25.00
CA ALA A 567 12.00 0.47 25.20
C ALA A 567 12.32 -0.27 26.51
N PRO A 568 13.51 -0.87 26.64
CA PRO A 568 14.00 -1.39 27.90
C PRO A 568 14.42 -0.24 28.83
N ASP A 569 14.13 -0.38 30.12
CA ASP A 569 14.69 0.46 31.17
C ASP A 569 16.18 0.14 31.43
N ALA A 570 16.79 0.81 32.42
CA ALA A 570 18.18 0.60 32.79
C ALA A 570 18.47 -0.84 33.30
N GLN A 571 17.44 -1.56 33.72
CA GLN A 571 17.49 -2.95 34.18
C GLN A 571 17.14 -3.96 33.07
N GLY A 572 16.88 -3.48 31.85
CA GLY A 572 16.50 -4.31 30.70
C GLY A 572 15.03 -4.72 30.66
N ARG A 573 14.19 -4.17 31.54
CA ARG A 573 12.75 -4.43 31.58
C ARG A 573 12.03 -3.53 30.58
N TRP A 574 11.31 -4.14 29.65
CA TRP A 574 10.59 -3.43 28.60
C TRP A 574 9.33 -2.77 29.14
N GLN A 575 9.13 -1.51 28.77
CA GLN A 575 8.00 -0.69 29.18
C GLN A 575 7.54 0.23 28.06
N LEU A 576 6.28 0.65 28.15
CA LEU A 576 5.71 1.67 27.28
C LEU A 576 6.39 3.02 27.52
N LEU A 577 6.84 3.65 26.45
CA LEU A 577 7.33 5.01 26.50
C LEU A 577 6.16 6.00 26.55
N PRO A 578 6.31 7.13 27.27
CA PRO A 578 5.36 8.23 27.15
C PRO A 578 5.23 8.67 25.70
N ARG A 579 4.02 9.05 25.31
CA ARG A 579 3.73 9.59 23.99
C ARG A 579 4.55 10.85 23.66
N TRP A 580 4.86 11.64 24.68
CA TRP A 580 5.60 12.90 24.57
C TRP A 580 7.10 12.72 24.81
N ARG A 581 7.89 13.40 23.97
CA ARG A 581 9.31 13.64 24.24
C ARG A 581 9.49 14.85 25.18
N SER A 582 10.48 14.78 26.07
CA SER A 582 10.83 15.94 26.90
C SER A 582 11.75 16.88 26.13
N VAL A 583 11.42 18.17 26.09
CA VAL A 583 12.20 19.20 25.39
C VAL A 583 12.69 20.28 26.35
N ARG A 584 13.75 20.98 25.94
CA ARG A 584 14.39 22.06 26.70
C ARG A 584 14.63 23.32 25.87
N GLN A 585 14.15 23.36 24.63
CA GLN A 585 14.33 24.46 23.71
C GLN A 585 13.10 24.63 22.81
N ILE A 586 13.03 25.76 22.12
CA ILE A 586 11.99 26.05 21.15
C ILE A 586 12.01 25.02 20.03
N GLN A 587 10.83 24.55 19.66
CA GLN A 587 10.65 23.57 18.60
C GLN A 587 10.44 24.27 17.26
N HIS A 588 10.91 23.66 16.18
CA HIS A 588 10.70 24.12 14.82
C HIS A 588 9.21 24.05 14.45
N PRO A 589 8.64 24.93 13.61
CA PRO A 589 7.25 24.82 13.16
C PRO A 589 6.90 23.50 12.46
N CYS A 590 7.87 22.87 11.80
CA CYS A 590 7.76 21.53 11.19
C CYS A 590 8.13 20.39 12.16
N ALA A 591 8.34 20.67 13.45
CA ALA A 591 8.72 19.65 14.42
C ALA A 591 7.66 18.55 14.50
N ASP A 592 8.12 17.31 14.57
CA ASP A 592 7.29 16.13 14.66
C ASP A 592 7.20 15.60 16.11
N GLY A 593 6.12 14.87 16.37
CA GLY A 593 5.90 14.16 17.62
C GLY A 593 5.46 15.08 18.76
N ASP A 594 4.71 14.49 19.67
CA ASP A 594 4.18 15.18 20.83
C ASP A 594 5.32 15.49 21.82
N TYR A 595 5.24 16.61 22.54
CA TYR A 595 6.29 17.00 23.46
C TYR A 595 5.78 17.66 24.74
N VAL A 596 6.65 17.65 25.74
CA VAL A 596 6.47 18.39 26.99
C VAL A 596 7.69 19.27 27.28
N TRP A 597 7.45 20.55 27.51
CA TRP A 597 8.45 21.51 27.97
C TRP A 597 8.15 21.89 29.42
N ARG A 598 8.99 21.41 30.33
CA ARG A 598 8.97 21.82 31.74
C ARG A 598 9.93 23.00 31.93
N ASP A 599 9.40 24.20 32.11
CA ASP A 599 10.19 25.39 32.40
C ASP A 599 10.39 25.52 33.91
N GLU A 600 11.43 24.86 34.43
CA GLU A 600 11.75 24.89 35.86
C GLU A 600 12.08 26.29 36.38
N VAL A 601 12.60 27.18 35.52
CA VAL A 601 12.97 28.55 35.92
C VAL A 601 11.72 29.36 36.24
N ARG A 602 10.66 29.17 35.47
CA ARG A 602 9.42 29.96 35.57
C ARG A 602 8.28 29.20 36.26
N GLY A 603 8.47 27.92 36.53
CA GLY A 603 7.52 27.08 37.25
C GLY A 603 6.32 26.61 36.44
N ASP A 604 6.35 26.75 35.11
CA ASP A 604 5.26 26.34 34.21
C ASP A 604 5.65 25.14 33.34
N THR A 605 4.65 24.43 32.83
CA THR A 605 4.84 23.31 31.91
C THR A 605 3.88 23.45 30.74
N LEU A 606 4.39 23.27 29.53
CA LEU A 606 3.60 23.18 28.30
C LEU A 606 3.65 21.76 27.74
N TRP A 607 2.48 21.17 27.52
CA TRP A 607 2.32 19.98 26.69
C TRP A 607 1.79 20.41 25.33
N TRP A 608 2.36 19.89 24.26
CA TRP A 608 1.88 20.07 22.90
C TRP A 608 1.73 18.73 22.19
N TRP A 609 0.62 18.52 21.49
CA TRP A 609 0.37 17.28 20.77
C TRP A 609 -0.60 17.38 19.61
N GLY A 610 -0.63 16.32 18.81
CA GLY A 610 -1.70 16.04 17.85
C GLY A 610 -1.58 16.77 16.52
N GLY A 611 -0.54 17.58 16.32
CA GLY A 611 -0.34 18.32 15.09
C GLY A 611 -0.20 17.43 13.85
N VAL A 612 -0.75 17.90 12.74
CA VAL A 612 -0.67 17.26 11.41
C VAL A 612 -0.12 18.28 10.41
N HIS A 613 0.24 17.85 9.20
CA HIS A 613 0.49 18.80 8.11
C HIS A 613 -0.80 18.96 7.27
N GLU A 614 -0.87 19.99 6.44
CA GLU A 614 -2.05 20.31 5.60
C GLU A 614 -2.51 19.13 4.72
N GLY A 615 -1.58 18.34 4.17
CA GLY A 615 -1.91 17.20 3.32
C GLY A 615 -2.48 15.96 4.02
N VAL A 616 -2.61 15.94 5.36
CA VAL A 616 -3.12 14.84 6.21
C VAL A 616 -2.86 13.44 5.63
N ASN A 617 -1.60 13.04 5.57
CA ASN A 617 -1.14 11.82 4.91
C ASN A 617 0.04 11.21 5.69
N ASN A 618 0.57 10.10 5.16
CA ASN A 618 1.62 9.31 5.77
C ASN A 618 3.04 9.68 5.27
N TYR A 619 3.20 10.82 4.60
CA TYR A 619 4.51 11.35 4.24
C TYR A 619 5.03 12.28 5.35
N TRP A 620 6.33 12.26 5.61
CA TRP A 620 6.90 13.05 6.70
C TRP A 620 6.84 14.57 6.46
N GLN A 621 6.83 15.00 5.20
CA GLN A 621 6.76 16.41 4.79
C GLN A 621 7.67 17.33 5.64
N GLN A 622 8.98 17.06 5.68
CA GLN A 622 9.94 17.75 6.58
C GLN A 622 9.91 19.28 6.49
N ASN A 623 9.45 19.82 5.36
CA ASN A 623 9.42 21.24 5.07
C ASN A 623 8.02 21.88 5.23
N SER A 624 7.01 21.08 5.60
CA SER A 624 5.65 21.56 5.84
C SER A 624 5.45 21.82 7.34
N PRO A 625 4.86 22.97 7.72
CA PRO A 625 4.58 23.24 9.12
C PRO A 625 3.51 22.28 9.65
N ARG A 626 3.61 21.96 10.94
CA ARG A 626 2.54 21.25 11.64
C ARG A 626 1.50 22.25 12.15
N ILE A 627 0.24 21.93 11.93
CA ILE A 627 -0.94 22.72 12.28
C ILE A 627 -1.90 21.90 13.15
N ASP A 628 -2.94 22.55 13.67
CA ASP A 628 -4.03 21.92 14.42
C ASP A 628 -3.64 21.15 15.69
N GLY A 629 -2.45 21.43 16.23
CA GLY A 629 -2.02 20.89 17.51
C GLY A 629 -2.79 21.50 18.69
N VAL A 630 -2.67 20.83 19.82
CA VAL A 630 -3.25 21.28 21.10
C VAL A 630 -2.11 21.58 22.05
N ALA A 631 -2.15 22.78 22.63
CA ALA A 631 -1.28 23.18 23.71
C ALA A 631 -2.05 23.17 25.03
N MET A 632 -1.44 22.67 26.10
CA MET A 632 -2.01 22.70 27.44
C MET A 632 -0.94 23.08 28.46
N THR A 633 -1.31 23.95 29.39
CA THR A 633 -0.41 24.43 30.45
C THR A 633 -0.70 23.73 31.77
N ARG A 634 0.28 23.77 32.70
CA ARG A 634 0.13 23.19 34.04
C ARG A 634 -1.03 23.78 34.84
N SER A 635 -1.42 25.01 34.55
CA SER A 635 -2.52 25.70 35.22
C SER A 635 -3.92 25.44 34.61
N GLY A 636 -4.00 24.52 33.64
CA GLY A 636 -5.27 24.11 33.02
C GLY A 636 -5.75 25.03 31.91
N THR A 637 -4.90 25.89 31.37
CA THR A 637 -5.21 26.63 30.15
C THR A 637 -4.86 25.79 28.94
N ALA A 638 -5.80 25.61 28.02
CA ALA A 638 -5.64 24.85 26.78
C ALA A 638 -5.98 25.69 25.54
N PHE A 639 -5.26 25.44 24.44
CA PHE A 639 -5.35 26.22 23.22
C PHE A 639 -5.20 25.29 22.00
N CYS A 640 -6.23 25.23 21.16
CA CYS A 640 -6.27 24.34 19.99
C CYS A 640 -5.86 25.09 18.72
N GLY A 641 -5.48 24.37 17.65
CA GLY A 641 -5.16 24.99 16.35
C GLY A 641 -3.68 25.33 16.14
N VAL A 642 -2.86 25.26 17.18
CA VAL A 642 -1.48 25.78 17.15
C VAL A 642 -0.44 24.78 16.66
N GLY A 643 0.57 25.31 16.00
CA GLY A 643 1.78 24.58 15.65
C GLY A 643 2.69 24.32 16.87
N PRO A 644 3.74 23.52 16.68
CA PRO A 644 4.64 23.08 17.75
C PRO A 644 5.59 24.17 18.25
N CYS A 645 5.75 25.28 17.55
CA CYS A 645 6.69 26.33 17.91
C CYS A 645 6.14 27.20 19.05
N ALA A 646 6.65 26.97 20.26
CA ALA A 646 6.28 27.71 21.47
C ALA A 646 7.50 28.37 22.12
N CYS A 647 7.31 29.53 22.76
CA CYS A 647 8.35 30.25 23.50
C CYS A 647 7.82 30.75 24.85
N PRO A 648 8.48 30.43 25.99
CA PRO A 648 8.02 30.88 27.30
C PRO A 648 8.22 32.39 27.49
N HIS A 649 7.25 33.05 28.13
CA HIS A 649 7.33 34.47 28.51
C HIS A 649 8.34 34.67 29.64
N PRO A 650 9.21 35.70 29.63
CA PRO A 650 10.27 35.87 30.63
C PRO A 650 9.79 35.95 32.08
N SER A 651 8.61 36.54 32.34
CA SER A 651 8.02 36.63 33.70
C SER A 651 7.19 35.42 34.13
N GLY A 652 7.08 34.37 33.31
CA GLY A 652 6.23 33.21 33.61
C GLY A 652 4.74 33.41 33.32
N GLU A 653 4.36 34.49 32.64
CA GLU A 653 2.99 34.78 32.20
C GLU A 653 2.55 33.97 30.97
N GLY A 654 3.00 32.71 30.87
CA GLY A 654 2.61 31.78 29.81
C GLY A 654 3.54 31.76 28.59
N TRP A 655 2.97 31.60 27.40
CA TRP A 655 3.69 31.16 26.20
C TRP A 655 3.27 31.92 24.94
N ALA A 656 4.25 32.28 24.11
CA ALA A 656 4.03 32.65 22.72
C ALA A 656 3.93 31.40 21.83
N MET A 657 2.98 31.35 20.91
CA MET A 657 2.73 30.22 20.01
C MET A 657 2.30 30.70 18.61
N LEU A 658 2.56 29.88 17.60
CA LEU A 658 2.23 30.18 16.21
C LEU A 658 1.04 29.32 15.72
N GLU A 659 0.10 29.94 15.02
CA GLU A 659 -1.03 29.31 14.33
C GLU A 659 -1.01 29.74 12.85
N LEU A 660 -0.92 28.78 11.92
CA LEU A 660 -0.99 29.08 10.49
C LEU A 660 -2.46 29.26 10.08
N GLN A 661 -2.83 30.42 9.54
CA GLN A 661 -4.20 30.68 9.07
C GLN A 661 -4.37 30.40 7.59
N GLN A 662 -3.39 30.83 6.79
CA GLN A 662 -3.45 30.70 5.35
C GLN A 662 -2.05 30.56 4.79
N SER A 663 -1.86 29.56 3.93
CA SER A 663 -0.66 29.41 3.12
C SER A 663 -1.07 29.25 1.67
N ARG A 664 -0.25 29.79 0.76
CA ARG A 664 -0.34 29.55 -0.68
C ARG A 664 1.07 29.33 -1.19
N TYR A 665 1.24 28.35 -2.08
CA TYR A 665 2.53 28.04 -2.65
C TYR A 665 3.15 29.30 -3.30
N GLY A 666 4.39 29.63 -2.91
CA GLY A 666 5.12 30.79 -3.41
C GLY A 666 4.81 32.14 -2.73
N GLU A 667 3.78 32.23 -1.88
CA GLU A 667 3.41 33.47 -1.17
C GLU A 667 3.87 33.47 0.30
N LEU A 668 3.85 34.64 0.95
CA LEU A 668 3.99 34.72 2.40
C LEU A 668 2.70 34.19 3.05
N GLY A 669 2.85 33.22 3.96
CA GLY A 669 1.74 32.75 4.77
C GLY A 669 1.26 33.81 5.75
N LEU A 670 -0.03 33.77 6.08
CA LEU A 670 -0.61 34.52 7.19
C LEU A 670 -0.56 33.65 8.44
N TRP A 671 0.15 34.13 9.44
CA TRP A 671 0.31 33.50 10.74
C TRP A 671 -0.31 34.35 11.82
N HIS A 672 -0.99 33.72 12.76
CA HIS A 672 -1.29 34.31 14.04
C HIS A 672 -0.18 33.97 15.03
N LEU A 673 0.29 35.01 15.72
CA LEU A 673 1.16 34.89 16.87
C LEU A 673 0.33 35.15 18.12
N HIS A 674 0.14 34.10 18.90
CA HIS A 674 -0.63 34.13 20.13
C HIS A 674 0.29 34.25 21.34
N TRP A 675 -0.09 35.06 22.31
CA TRP A 675 0.40 34.98 23.67
C TRP A 675 -0.72 34.42 24.55
N LEU A 676 -0.56 33.16 24.94
CA LEU A 676 -1.43 32.47 25.88
C LEU A 676 -1.01 32.85 27.30
N ASN A 677 -1.87 33.57 28.03
CA ASN A 677 -1.61 34.00 29.41
C ASN A 677 -2.50 33.22 30.40
N PRO A 678 -1.95 32.23 31.11
CA PRO A 678 -2.72 31.42 32.05
C PRO A 678 -3.02 32.13 33.37
N VAL A 679 -2.37 33.25 33.70
CA VAL A 679 -2.62 34.02 34.92
C VAL A 679 -3.87 34.87 34.73
N GLU A 680 -3.90 35.66 33.66
CA GLU A 680 -5.02 36.56 33.33
C GLU A 680 -6.16 35.85 32.61
N LYS A 681 -5.97 34.57 32.24
CA LYS A 681 -6.93 33.76 31.48
C LYS A 681 -7.33 34.45 30.17
N GLU A 682 -6.34 34.93 29.42
CA GLU A 682 -6.55 35.58 28.14
C GLU A 682 -5.57 35.08 27.07
N VAL A 683 -5.94 35.30 25.81
CA VAL A 683 -5.06 35.13 24.66
C VAL A 683 -4.97 36.47 23.94
N ARG A 684 -3.73 36.91 23.68
CA ARG A 684 -3.46 38.07 22.84
C ARG A 684 -2.96 37.62 21.48
N THR A 685 -3.51 38.18 20.42
CA THR A 685 -3.18 37.76 19.05
C THR A 685 -2.65 38.92 18.22
N LEU A 686 -1.53 38.66 17.54
CA LEU A 686 -0.95 39.51 16.51
C LEU A 686 -0.93 38.76 15.17
N GLU A 687 -1.02 39.50 14.08
CA GLU A 687 -0.86 38.95 12.73
C GLU A 687 0.59 39.12 12.25
N LEU A 688 1.09 38.08 11.57
CA LEU A 688 2.45 38.02 11.08
C LEU A 688 2.46 37.44 9.66
N ARG A 689 3.10 38.13 8.72
CA ARG A 689 3.28 37.65 7.35
C ARG A 689 4.70 37.15 7.16
N ALA A 690 4.84 35.84 7.00
CA ALA A 690 6.13 35.17 6.92
C ALA A 690 6.00 33.87 6.12
N ARG A 691 7.11 33.36 5.59
CA ARG A 691 7.13 32.04 4.94
C ARG A 691 7.09 30.94 5.98
N MET A 692 8.03 31.00 6.92
CA MET A 692 8.18 30.01 7.99
C MET A 692 8.74 30.71 9.24
N PRO A 693 7.89 31.35 10.06
CA PRO A 693 8.33 32.03 11.26
C PRO A 693 8.75 31.04 12.33
N VAL A 694 9.91 31.28 12.95
CA VAL A 694 10.46 30.47 14.04
C VAL A 694 10.77 31.39 15.22
N LEU A 695 10.14 31.13 16.36
CA LEU A 695 10.42 31.84 17.60
C LEU A 695 11.85 31.52 18.07
N GLN A 696 12.55 32.50 18.63
CA GLN A 696 13.96 32.37 19.02
C GLN A 696 14.16 32.53 20.52
N ALA A 697 13.57 33.57 21.11
CA ALA A 697 13.63 33.85 22.55
C ALA A 697 12.61 34.94 22.91
N TRP A 698 12.23 35.00 24.18
CA TRP A 698 11.49 36.13 24.73
C TRP A 698 12.24 36.70 25.94
N ASP A 699 12.65 37.96 25.82
CA ASP A 699 13.38 38.69 26.85
C ASP A 699 12.71 40.04 27.18
N ALA A 700 13.42 40.89 27.94
CA ALA A 700 12.92 42.20 28.33
C ALA A 700 12.74 43.17 27.15
N GLN A 701 13.41 42.95 26.01
CA GLN A 701 13.26 43.77 24.80
C GLN A 701 12.03 43.35 24.00
N GLY A 702 11.61 42.10 24.11
CA GLY A 702 10.43 41.56 23.45
C GLY A 702 10.60 40.12 22.98
N LEU A 703 9.72 39.70 22.07
CA LEU A 703 9.79 38.38 21.45
C LEU A 703 10.62 38.44 20.16
N HIS A 704 11.70 37.68 20.14
CA HIS A 704 12.58 37.52 18.99
C HIS A 704 12.12 36.34 18.13
N TRP A 705 12.08 36.55 16.82
CA TRP A 705 11.72 35.50 15.85
C TRP A 705 12.53 35.66 14.55
N GLN A 706 12.50 34.64 13.70
CA GLN A 706 13.17 34.63 12.42
C GLN A 706 12.27 34.03 11.34
N ASP A 707 12.31 34.57 10.12
CA ASP A 707 11.65 33.99 8.95
C ASP A 707 12.66 33.11 8.20
N LEU A 708 12.40 31.81 8.12
CA LEU A 708 13.26 30.89 7.38
C LEU A 708 12.99 30.96 5.87
N PRO A 709 14.03 30.73 5.03
CA PRO A 709 13.89 30.75 3.58
C PRO A 709 13.00 29.60 3.06
N ALA A 710 12.55 29.73 1.82
CA ALA A 710 11.75 28.69 1.17
C ALA A 710 12.63 27.46 0.85
N PRO A 711 12.11 26.23 0.96
CA PRO A 711 12.88 24.99 0.78
C PRO A 711 13.45 24.78 -0.64
N ASP A 712 12.89 25.44 -1.66
CA ASP A 712 13.18 25.14 -3.08
C ASP A 712 14.29 26.02 -3.70
N ALA A 713 14.98 26.86 -2.94
CA ALA A 713 15.98 27.77 -3.52
C ALA A 713 17.30 27.07 -3.93
N ASP A 714 17.63 25.91 -3.35
CA ASP A 714 19.00 25.33 -3.43
C ASP A 714 19.06 23.85 -3.89
N ALA A 715 17.99 23.28 -4.44
CA ALA A 715 17.98 21.85 -4.82
C ALA A 715 18.35 21.56 -6.29
N VAL A 716 18.63 22.57 -7.13
CA VAL A 716 18.85 22.35 -8.58
C VAL A 716 20.32 22.26 -8.99
N ASP A 717 21.29 22.74 -8.21
CA ASP A 717 22.70 22.63 -8.56
C ASP A 717 23.54 22.29 -7.33
N GLY A 718 24.41 21.29 -7.44
CA GLY A 718 25.29 20.76 -6.39
C GLY A 718 26.39 21.71 -5.90
N GLY A 719 26.08 22.99 -5.72
CA GLY A 719 26.90 23.99 -5.06
C GLY A 719 26.55 24.12 -3.58
N THR A 720 27.56 24.39 -2.76
CA THR A 720 27.44 24.67 -1.32
C THR A 720 26.33 25.70 -1.06
N PRO A 721 25.32 25.41 -0.21
CA PRO A 721 24.17 26.29 -0.02
C PRO A 721 24.59 27.57 0.72
N ALA A 722 24.42 28.72 0.06
CA ALA A 722 24.51 30.03 0.69
C ALA A 722 23.11 30.49 1.11
N THR A 723 22.60 29.93 2.21
CA THR A 723 21.29 30.28 2.77
C THR A 723 21.39 31.63 3.50
N GLU A 724 21.07 32.74 2.83
CA GLU A 724 20.90 34.03 3.53
C GLU A 724 19.58 34.00 4.33
N SER A 725 19.65 33.52 5.56
CA SER A 725 18.57 33.66 6.53
C SER A 725 18.31 35.15 6.81
N LYS A 726 17.05 35.61 6.75
CA LYS A 726 16.73 36.99 7.14
C LYS A 726 17.17 37.27 8.58
N PRO A 727 17.56 38.53 8.91
CA PRO A 727 17.99 38.88 10.25
C PRO A 727 16.87 38.65 11.27
N ARG A 728 17.26 38.36 12.53
CA ARG A 728 16.32 38.23 13.65
C ARG A 728 15.46 39.49 13.77
N GLN A 729 14.16 39.30 13.94
CA GLN A 729 13.15 40.34 14.07
C GLN A 729 12.63 40.39 15.51
N LEU A 730 12.21 41.58 15.95
CA LEU A 730 11.78 41.84 17.32
C LEU A 730 10.34 42.35 17.37
N ILE A 731 9.52 41.72 18.19
CA ILE A 731 8.18 42.20 18.57
C ILE A 731 8.29 42.84 19.95
N VAL A 732 8.29 44.17 19.96
CA VAL A 732 8.42 44.95 21.20
C VAL A 732 7.18 44.83 22.09
N PRO A 733 7.32 44.95 23.44
CA PRO A 733 6.22 44.84 24.39
C PRO A 733 4.98 45.70 24.08
N GLN A 734 5.18 46.89 23.50
CA GLN A 734 4.10 47.80 23.13
C GLN A 734 3.18 47.24 22.04
N ALA A 735 3.66 46.33 21.19
CA ALA A 735 2.84 45.68 20.17
C ALA A 735 1.73 44.83 20.83
N TRP A 736 2.04 44.14 21.92
CA TRP A 736 1.09 43.32 22.68
C TRP A 736 -0.01 44.12 23.38
N GLN A 737 0.18 45.43 23.57
CA GLN A 737 -0.88 46.32 24.09
C GLN A 737 -1.94 46.63 23.03
N ARG A 738 -1.61 46.50 21.75
CA ARG A 738 -2.50 46.72 20.61
C ARG A 738 -3.06 45.42 20.02
N ALA A 739 -2.61 44.28 20.55
CA ALA A 739 -3.05 42.95 20.12
C ALA A 739 -4.54 42.76 20.39
N ALA A 740 -5.20 41.97 19.55
CA ALA A 740 -6.57 41.55 19.82
C ALA A 740 -6.57 40.66 21.08
N VAL A 741 -7.44 40.95 22.04
CA VAL A 741 -7.53 40.21 23.31
C VAL A 741 -8.80 39.39 23.33
N GLU A 742 -8.66 38.07 23.52
CA GLU A 742 -9.77 37.16 23.78
C GLU A 742 -9.68 36.63 25.21
N GLN A 743 -10.77 36.77 25.97
CA GLN A 743 -10.89 36.20 27.32
C GLN A 743 -11.23 34.71 27.24
N LEU A 744 -10.45 33.88 27.91
CA LEU A 744 -10.69 32.45 28.02
C LEU A 744 -11.88 32.19 28.93
N ARG A 745 -12.59 31.11 28.62
CA ARG A 745 -13.76 30.67 29.38
C ARG A 745 -13.44 29.36 30.07
N GLN A 746 -13.90 29.24 31.31
CA GLN A 746 -13.83 27.99 32.03
C GLN A 746 -14.80 26.99 31.39
N GLY A 747 -14.25 25.87 30.92
CA GLY A 747 -14.96 24.69 30.46
C GLY A 747 -15.06 23.63 31.56
N MET A 748 -15.29 22.38 31.15
CA MET A 748 -15.42 21.24 32.06
C MET A 748 -14.12 20.98 32.85
N ASN A 749 -14.27 20.49 34.08
CA ASN A 749 -13.18 20.12 35.00
C ASN A 749 -12.10 21.21 35.19
N GLY A 750 -12.48 22.48 35.07
CA GLY A 750 -11.61 23.61 35.35
C GLY A 750 -10.64 23.99 34.23
N LEU A 751 -10.75 23.40 33.03
CA LEU A 751 -9.96 23.83 31.87
C LEU A 751 -10.39 25.22 31.38
N TRP A 752 -9.45 26.05 30.95
CA TRP A 752 -9.70 27.37 30.37
C TRP A 752 -9.37 27.36 28.88
N LEU A 753 -10.35 27.64 28.02
CA LEU A 753 -10.21 27.58 26.56
C LEU A 753 -10.86 28.79 25.87
N ARG A 754 -10.53 29.03 24.60
CA ARG A 754 -11.28 29.97 23.75
C ARG A 754 -12.74 29.53 23.64
N LYS A 755 -13.63 30.49 23.34
CA LYS A 755 -15.07 30.18 23.20
C LYS A 755 -15.32 29.07 22.17
N GLN A 756 -14.59 29.08 21.06
CA GLN A 756 -14.72 28.09 19.97
C GLN A 756 -14.10 26.73 20.30
N ASP A 757 -13.18 26.68 21.25
CA ASP A 757 -12.46 25.46 21.64
C ASP A 757 -13.18 24.71 22.76
N LEU A 758 -14.14 25.35 23.45
CA LEU A 758 -14.93 24.74 24.53
C LEU A 758 -15.62 23.43 24.13
N ARG A 759 -16.01 23.29 22.85
CA ARG A 759 -16.62 22.06 22.32
C ARG A 759 -15.71 20.84 22.40
N TYR A 760 -14.39 21.04 22.54
CA TYR A 760 -13.40 19.97 22.61
C TYR A 760 -12.98 19.63 24.03
N ALA A 761 -13.44 20.36 25.05
CA ALA A 761 -13.00 20.19 26.43
C ALA A 761 -13.23 18.76 26.94
N GLU A 762 -14.42 18.19 26.71
CA GLU A 762 -14.74 16.81 27.10
C GLU A 762 -13.83 15.80 26.38
N THR A 763 -13.58 16.03 25.10
CA THR A 763 -12.77 15.16 24.25
C THR A 763 -11.30 15.14 24.70
N LEU A 764 -10.71 16.33 24.94
CA LEU A 764 -9.34 16.47 25.44
C LEU A 764 -9.16 15.80 26.80
N LEU A 765 -10.15 15.94 27.67
CA LEU A 765 -10.16 15.28 28.97
C LEU A 765 -10.34 13.76 28.81
N GLY A 766 -11.05 13.29 27.79
CA GLY A 766 -11.31 11.87 27.54
C GLY A 766 -10.06 11.02 27.30
N GLN A 767 -8.95 11.62 26.85
CA GLN A 767 -7.72 10.89 26.53
C GLN A 767 -7.11 10.20 27.76
N ASP A 768 -6.64 8.97 27.57
CA ASP A 768 -6.05 8.14 28.64
C ASP A 768 -4.77 8.76 29.22
N ASP A 769 -4.05 9.52 28.41
CA ASP A 769 -2.79 10.19 28.74
C ASP A 769 -2.93 11.71 28.92
N CYS A 770 -4.15 12.25 29.02
CA CYS A 770 -4.38 13.68 29.20
C CYS A 770 -3.60 14.24 30.42
N PRO A 771 -2.71 15.24 30.24
CA PRO A 771 -1.84 15.72 31.31
C PRO A 771 -2.58 16.49 32.42
N TRP A 772 -3.85 16.85 32.21
CA TRP A 772 -4.67 17.52 33.22
C TRP A 772 -5.39 16.56 34.18
N LYS A 773 -5.49 15.26 33.83
CA LYS A 773 -6.12 14.24 34.68
C LYS A 773 -5.22 13.77 35.83
N SER A 774 -3.94 14.19 35.87
CA SER A 774 -2.94 13.74 36.84
C SER A 774 -2.78 14.66 38.05
#